data_AF-A0AAU1HSY6-F1
#
_entry.id   AF-A0AAU1HSY6-F1
#
_cell.length_a   1.000
_cell.length_b   1.000
_cell.length_c   1.000
_cell.angle_alpha   90.00
_cell.angle_beta   90.00
_cell.angle_gamma   90.00
#
_symmetry.space_group_name_H-M   'P 1'
#
loop_
_entity.id
_entity.type
_entity.pdbx_description
1 polymer ?
#
loop_
_entity_poly.entity_id
_entity_poly.type
_entity_poly.pdbx_seq_one_letter_code
_entity_poly.pdbx_strand_id
1 'polypeptide(L)'
;MPEVNRRRFLQVAGATTAFTALSSSIQRAAALPANHRTGSMEDVEHIVVLMQENRSFDHYFGKLRGVRGFGDPRPVAQDGGKSIWHQSNGTKDILPFHPDADDLGMQFLEGLPHGWNDGQQAYNSGKYDKWVPAKGTTTMAYLNREDIPFHYALADAFTVCDAYHCSFIGSTDPNRYYMWSGYTGNDGTGGGPVLGNDELGYGWTTYPERLEQAGVSWKIYQDIGDGLDAPGSWGWIEDAYRGNYGDNSLLYFNKYRNAKPGDPWFDKARTGTDVKNGDGYFDQLKADVKAGKLPQISWIAAPEAFTEHSNWPSNYGAWYIAQVLDALTSNPEVWSKTALFITFDENDGFFDHVVPPLPPKDASKGKSTVDVSPDLYKGDSNRPAGPYGLGPRVPMLVVSPWSKGGYVCSETLDHTSILQFMERRFGVKETNISPWRRAICGDLTSAFDFSCKDSRPAALPETDEYEPPDRERHPDYKPTPPADPAMPKQERGLRRARPLKYAPHVDGSVDAAAGKFTLSFASGAKAGAAFHITSGNRTDGPWMYTTEAGKSIADTWNSAYSNGSYDLTVHGPNGFVRYFKGSNKTAGPEVTARHKGDDIELTFTNKGTTSVRLKIANGYGGRPATATVRPGDSVRHTVDLQGSRRWYDLTVTTDADPKFLRRFAGHVENGRPGVSDPAIITD
;
A
#
# COMPACT_ATOMS: atom_id res chain seq x y z
N MET A 1 52.71 -15.09 -4.32
CA MET A 1 53.14 -13.94 -3.51
C MET A 1 52.20 -12.78 -3.80
N PRO A 2 51.81 -12.00 -2.78
CA PRO A 2 50.57 -11.23 -2.77
C PRO A 2 50.80 -9.76 -3.13
N GLU A 3 50.26 -9.31 -4.27
CA GLU A 3 50.14 -7.88 -4.60
C GLU A 3 48.71 -7.45 -4.92
N VAL A 4 47.71 -8.28 -4.58
CA VAL A 4 46.28 -7.96 -4.76
C VAL A 4 45.61 -7.89 -3.39
N ASN A 5 46.02 -6.95 -2.53
CA ASN A 5 45.26 -6.67 -1.30
C ASN A 5 45.44 -5.26 -0.69
N ARG A 6 45.95 -4.28 -1.43
CA ARG A 6 45.98 -2.87 -0.99
C ARG A 6 44.85 -2.02 -1.56
N ARG A 7 44.39 -2.28 -2.79
CA ARG A 7 43.22 -1.59 -3.39
C ARG A 7 41.90 -2.01 -2.76
N ARG A 8 41.72 -3.31 -2.50
CA ARG A 8 40.51 -3.85 -1.84
C ARG A 8 40.41 -3.45 -0.37
N PHE A 9 41.53 -3.37 0.35
CA PHE A 9 41.57 -2.89 1.74
C PHE A 9 41.27 -1.38 1.88
N LEU A 10 41.66 -0.57 0.89
CA LEU A 10 41.34 0.88 0.88
C LEU A 10 39.91 1.18 0.42
N GLN A 11 39.29 0.32 -0.39
CA GLN A 11 37.84 0.36 -0.69
C GLN A 11 37.02 -0.05 0.55
N VAL A 12 37.46 -1.09 1.28
CA VAL A 12 36.81 -1.55 2.51
C VAL A 12 36.80 -0.49 3.63
N ALA A 13 37.82 0.37 3.73
CA ALA A 13 37.85 1.45 4.72
C ALA A 13 36.92 2.66 4.38
N GLY A 14 36.57 2.84 3.10
CA GLY A 14 35.61 3.84 2.64
C GLY A 14 34.16 3.42 2.92
N ALA A 15 33.83 2.16 2.60
CA ALA A 15 32.53 1.54 2.78
C ALA A 15 31.99 1.60 4.23
N THR A 16 32.82 1.32 5.24
CA THR A 16 32.42 1.38 6.65
C THR A 16 31.99 2.80 7.07
N THR A 17 32.60 3.83 6.49
CA THR A 17 32.36 5.23 6.88
C THR A 17 31.05 5.77 6.28
N ALA A 18 30.75 5.42 5.03
CA ALA A 18 29.54 5.88 4.33
C ALA A 18 28.26 5.23 4.88
N PHE A 19 28.26 3.93 5.20
CA PHE A 19 27.07 3.29 5.77
C PHE A 19 26.85 3.62 7.26
N THR A 20 27.92 3.78 8.05
CA THR A 20 27.80 4.36 9.40
C THR A 20 27.07 5.71 9.34
N ALA A 21 27.29 6.50 8.28
CA ALA A 21 26.54 7.74 8.06
C ALA A 21 25.05 7.48 7.76
N LEU A 22 24.69 6.52 6.90
CA LEU A 22 23.29 6.16 6.60
C LEU A 22 22.54 5.66 7.84
N SER A 23 23.10 4.71 8.59
CA SER A 23 22.50 4.22 9.84
C SER A 23 22.43 5.32 10.91
N SER A 24 23.43 6.21 10.95
CA SER A 24 23.40 7.37 11.84
C SER A 24 22.26 8.35 11.52
N SER A 25 21.80 8.44 10.27
CA SER A 25 20.66 9.30 9.89
C SER A 25 19.36 8.81 10.53
N ILE A 26 19.09 7.50 10.43
CA ILE A 26 17.94 6.83 11.05
C ILE A 26 18.02 6.94 12.57
N GLN A 27 19.20 6.68 13.15
CA GLN A 27 19.41 6.77 14.60
C GLN A 27 19.18 8.20 15.11
N ARG A 28 19.71 9.22 14.43
CA ARG A 28 19.46 10.64 14.77
C ARG A 28 17.97 10.95 14.72
N ALA A 29 17.30 10.58 13.64
CA ALA A 29 15.88 10.81 13.47
C ALA A 29 15.04 10.15 14.57
N ALA A 30 15.36 8.90 14.93
CA ALA A 30 14.66 8.15 15.97
C ALA A 30 14.97 8.64 17.40
N ALA A 31 16.17 9.18 17.64
CA ALA A 31 16.59 9.68 18.94
C ALA A 31 15.90 11.00 19.32
N LEU A 32 15.56 11.84 18.34
CA LEU A 32 14.94 13.13 18.60
C LEU A 32 13.46 12.97 19.04
N PRO A 33 13.04 13.69 20.08
CA PRO A 33 11.67 13.64 20.58
C PRO A 33 10.72 14.42 19.66
N ALA A 34 9.44 14.05 19.75
CA ALA A 34 8.38 14.80 19.07
C ALA A 34 8.09 16.11 19.81
N ASN A 35 7.72 17.14 19.06
CA ASN A 35 7.02 18.27 19.63
C ASN A 35 5.68 17.78 20.22
N HIS A 36 5.34 18.28 21.39
CA HIS A 36 4.16 17.81 22.13
C HIS A 36 3.48 18.99 22.82
N ARG A 37 3.14 20.02 22.03
CA ARG A 37 2.48 21.23 22.51
C ARG A 37 0.99 20.95 22.76
N THR A 38 0.33 20.16 21.90
CA THR A 38 -1.08 19.78 22.05
C THR A 38 -1.29 18.29 22.28
N GLY A 39 -0.32 17.44 21.94
CA GLY A 39 -0.48 15.98 21.93
C GLY A 39 -1.43 15.51 20.82
N SER A 40 -1.49 16.27 19.72
CA SER A 40 -2.34 15.98 18.57
C SER A 40 -1.60 16.28 17.27
N MET A 41 -2.24 16.00 16.13
CA MET A 41 -1.73 16.31 14.79
C MET A 41 -1.35 17.79 14.62
N GLU A 42 -1.92 18.70 15.40
CA GLU A 42 -1.58 20.13 15.37
C GLU A 42 -0.12 20.44 15.74
N ASP A 43 0.61 19.47 16.31
CA ASP A 43 2.03 19.60 16.62
C ASP A 43 2.94 19.35 15.41
N VAL A 44 2.40 18.78 14.32
CA VAL A 44 3.08 18.71 13.01
C VAL A 44 3.10 20.12 12.42
N GLU A 45 4.24 20.73 12.13
CA GLU A 45 4.29 22.01 11.43
C GLU A 45 4.76 21.85 9.97
N HIS A 46 5.48 20.76 9.68
CA HIS A 46 6.05 20.48 8.35
C HIS A 46 5.69 19.08 7.87
N ILE A 47 5.21 18.97 6.64
CA ILE A 47 4.97 17.72 5.93
C ILE A 47 5.91 17.68 4.74
N VAL A 48 6.77 16.66 4.65
CA VAL A 48 7.72 16.46 3.57
C VAL A 48 7.35 15.19 2.82
N VAL A 49 7.22 15.26 1.49
CA VAL A 49 6.89 14.12 0.64
C VAL A 49 8.06 13.86 -0.31
N LEU A 50 8.62 12.65 -0.22
CA LEU A 50 9.58 12.10 -1.17
C LEU A 50 8.91 10.87 -1.81
N MET A 51 8.55 11.01 -3.09
CA MET A 51 7.98 9.94 -3.90
C MET A 51 9.04 9.45 -4.88
N GLN A 52 9.47 8.20 -4.68
CA GLN A 52 10.44 7.45 -5.48
C GLN A 52 9.74 6.72 -6.65
N GLU A 53 10.54 6.18 -7.57
CA GLU A 53 10.17 5.31 -8.70
C GLU A 53 10.64 3.86 -8.42
N ASN A 54 10.19 2.92 -9.22
CA ASN A 54 8.94 2.29 -8.82
C ASN A 54 9.15 0.87 -8.29
N ARG A 55 8.42 0.52 -7.22
CA ARG A 55 8.62 -0.74 -6.48
C ARG A 55 7.32 -1.22 -5.87
N SER A 56 6.98 -2.49 -6.07
CA SER A 56 5.85 -3.10 -5.35
C SER A 56 6.19 -3.33 -3.88
N PHE A 57 5.16 -3.36 -3.03
CA PHE A 57 5.35 -3.64 -1.60
C PHE A 57 5.94 -5.04 -1.39
N ASP A 58 5.41 -6.09 -2.02
CA ASP A 58 5.98 -7.43 -1.87
C ASP A 58 7.40 -7.55 -2.41
N HIS A 59 7.75 -6.80 -3.46
CA HIS A 59 9.11 -6.78 -3.99
C HIS A 59 10.12 -6.25 -2.97
N TYR A 60 9.80 -5.23 -2.18
CA TYR A 60 10.71 -4.74 -1.13
C TYR A 60 10.50 -5.42 0.22
N PHE A 61 9.25 -5.50 0.69
CA PHE A 61 8.92 -5.82 2.07
C PHE A 61 8.11 -7.11 2.21
N GLY A 62 7.92 -7.90 1.15
CA GLY A 62 7.22 -9.19 1.22
C GLY A 62 7.85 -10.16 2.23
N LYS A 63 9.17 -10.06 2.45
CA LYS A 63 9.92 -10.88 3.43
C LYS A 63 10.04 -10.25 4.83
N LEU A 64 9.76 -8.96 4.99
CA LEU A 64 9.90 -8.23 6.25
C LEU A 64 9.01 -8.84 7.35
N ARG A 65 9.52 -9.03 8.57
CA ARG A 65 8.70 -9.60 9.66
C ARG A 65 7.43 -8.80 9.96
N GLY A 66 6.32 -9.53 10.18
CA GLY A 66 5.08 -8.99 10.73
C GLY A 66 4.36 -7.96 9.85
N VAL A 67 4.58 -7.97 8.54
CA VAL A 67 3.71 -7.30 7.56
C VAL A 67 2.89 -8.34 6.82
N ARG A 68 1.84 -7.91 6.12
CA ARG A 68 1.13 -8.75 5.17
C ARG A 68 1.98 -8.97 3.92
N GLY A 69 2.88 -9.96 3.97
CA GLY A 69 3.83 -10.32 2.91
C GLY A 69 3.71 -11.78 2.48
N PHE A 70 4.83 -12.43 2.14
CA PHE A 70 4.86 -13.82 1.63
C PHE A 70 4.27 -14.85 2.60
N GLY A 71 4.24 -14.54 3.88
CA GLY A 71 3.64 -15.37 4.91
C GLY A 71 2.14 -15.13 5.15
N ASP A 72 1.44 -14.32 4.35
CA ASP A 72 0.00 -14.04 4.54
C ASP A 72 -0.78 -15.36 4.69
N PRO A 73 -1.46 -15.61 5.81
CA PRO A 73 -2.21 -16.84 6.04
C PRO A 73 -3.49 -16.94 5.19
N ARG A 74 -3.91 -15.86 4.53
CA ARG A 74 -5.20 -15.74 3.84
C ARG A 74 -5.09 -15.05 2.48
N PRO A 75 -4.20 -15.49 1.58
CA PRO A 75 -4.14 -14.95 0.23
C PRO A 75 -5.45 -15.27 -0.51
N VAL A 76 -5.79 -14.45 -1.50
CA VAL A 76 -6.92 -14.73 -2.39
C VAL A 76 -6.65 -16.05 -3.14
N ALA A 77 -7.70 -16.84 -3.36
CA ALA A 77 -7.64 -18.04 -4.20
C ALA A 77 -8.09 -17.72 -5.63
N GLN A 78 -7.37 -18.26 -6.61
CA GLN A 78 -7.70 -18.20 -8.03
C GLN A 78 -8.77 -19.22 -8.41
N ASP A 79 -9.30 -19.08 -9.63
CA ASP A 79 -10.17 -20.08 -10.28
C ASP A 79 -9.40 -21.41 -10.42
N GLY A 80 -9.63 -22.35 -9.51
CA GLY A 80 -8.87 -23.61 -9.40
C GLY A 80 -8.32 -23.90 -8.00
N GLY A 81 -8.46 -22.95 -7.07
CA GLY A 81 -8.17 -23.15 -5.64
C GLY A 81 -6.70 -22.95 -5.24
N LYS A 82 -5.81 -22.69 -6.20
CA LYS A 82 -4.44 -22.22 -5.90
C LYS A 82 -4.49 -20.80 -5.35
N SER A 83 -3.53 -20.46 -4.49
CA SER A 83 -3.37 -19.09 -4.01
C SER A 83 -2.90 -18.16 -5.14
N ILE A 84 -3.16 -16.87 -4.98
CA ILE A 84 -2.81 -15.82 -5.94
C ILE A 84 -1.32 -15.76 -6.29
N TRP A 85 -0.46 -16.33 -5.44
CA TRP A 85 0.98 -16.46 -5.67
C TRP A 85 1.34 -17.27 -6.93
N HIS A 86 0.45 -18.16 -7.39
CA HIS A 86 0.70 -19.04 -8.52
C HIS A 86 0.38 -18.34 -9.84
N GLN A 87 1.37 -17.72 -10.48
CA GLN A 87 1.16 -17.01 -11.76
C GLN A 87 1.66 -17.85 -12.93
N SER A 88 0.77 -18.24 -13.84
CA SER A 88 1.12 -19.16 -14.93
C SER A 88 1.83 -18.47 -16.09
N ASN A 89 2.92 -19.07 -16.57
CA ASN A 89 3.57 -18.69 -17.83
C ASN A 89 3.00 -19.44 -19.06
N GLY A 90 1.92 -20.21 -18.88
CA GLY A 90 1.32 -21.08 -19.90
C GLY A 90 1.81 -22.54 -19.87
N THR A 91 2.93 -22.83 -19.20
CA THR A 91 3.47 -24.20 -19.05
C THR A 91 3.59 -24.64 -17.60
N LYS A 92 3.98 -23.73 -16.70
CA LYS A 92 4.10 -23.94 -15.26
C LYS A 92 3.70 -22.68 -14.49
N ASP A 93 3.49 -22.83 -13.20
CA ASP A 93 3.35 -21.69 -12.29
C ASP A 93 4.72 -21.12 -11.95
N ILE A 94 4.77 -19.80 -11.86
CA ILE A 94 5.87 -19.02 -11.31
C ILE A 94 5.41 -18.51 -9.95
N LEU A 95 6.20 -18.79 -8.92
CA LEU A 95 6.03 -18.25 -7.58
C LEU A 95 6.99 -17.07 -7.39
N PRO A 96 6.78 -16.21 -6.37
CA PRO A 96 7.77 -15.20 -6.02
C PRO A 96 9.15 -15.83 -5.78
N PHE A 97 10.21 -15.23 -6.30
CA PHE A 97 11.57 -15.75 -6.18
C PHE A 97 12.59 -14.64 -5.91
N HIS A 98 13.63 -14.97 -5.14
CA HIS A 98 14.79 -14.10 -4.96
C HIS A 98 15.77 -14.42 -6.09
N PRO A 99 16.15 -13.44 -6.93
CA PRO A 99 17.17 -13.63 -7.95
C PRO A 99 18.53 -14.04 -7.36
N ASP A 100 19.20 -15.01 -7.97
CA ASP A 100 20.56 -15.44 -7.58
C ASP A 100 21.60 -14.39 -8.05
N ALA A 101 21.75 -13.32 -7.29
CA ALA A 101 22.82 -12.32 -7.43
C ALA A 101 23.37 -11.96 -6.04
N ASP A 102 24.69 -11.91 -5.90
CA ASP A 102 25.36 -11.68 -4.61
C ASP A 102 25.03 -10.30 -4.01
N ASP A 103 24.88 -9.27 -4.85
CA ASP A 103 24.56 -7.88 -4.45
C ASP A 103 23.32 -7.37 -5.16
N LEU A 104 22.17 -8.04 -5.00
CA LEU A 104 20.97 -7.74 -5.79
C LEU A 104 20.48 -6.29 -5.63
N GLY A 105 20.59 -5.71 -4.43
CA GLY A 105 20.26 -4.29 -4.18
C GLY A 105 21.13 -3.29 -4.95
N MET A 106 22.28 -3.74 -5.46
CA MET A 106 23.23 -2.98 -6.28
C MET A 106 23.02 -3.19 -7.79
N GLN A 107 22.08 -4.03 -8.20
CA GLN A 107 21.83 -4.36 -9.61
C GLN A 107 20.85 -3.39 -10.26
N PHE A 108 21.04 -3.15 -11.55
CA PHE A 108 20.15 -2.41 -12.43
C PHE A 108 19.10 -3.39 -12.96
N LEU A 109 18.00 -3.57 -12.23
CA LEU A 109 16.93 -4.48 -12.65
C LEU A 109 16.23 -3.93 -13.90
N GLU A 110 15.81 -4.81 -14.81
CA GLU A 110 15.05 -4.34 -15.98
C GLU A 110 13.71 -3.69 -15.57
N GLY A 111 13.33 -2.61 -16.25
CA GLY A 111 11.96 -2.08 -16.18
C GLY A 111 10.95 -3.02 -16.82
N LEU A 112 9.83 -3.24 -16.15
CA LEU A 112 8.78 -4.14 -16.66
C LEU A 112 7.64 -3.34 -17.30
N PRO A 113 6.73 -3.98 -18.05
CA PRO A 113 5.51 -3.30 -18.47
C PRO A 113 4.72 -2.80 -17.25
N HIS A 114 4.45 -1.49 -17.22
CA HIS A 114 3.65 -0.81 -16.18
C HIS A 114 2.73 0.28 -16.75
N GLY A 115 2.27 0.12 -18.00
CA GLY A 115 1.27 0.97 -18.62
C GLY A 115 -0.17 0.57 -18.30
N TRP A 116 -1.14 1.38 -18.73
CA TRP A 116 -2.57 1.10 -18.55
C TRP A 116 -2.97 -0.28 -19.12
N ASN A 117 -2.54 -0.59 -20.34
CA ASN A 117 -2.98 -1.80 -21.04
C ASN A 117 -2.48 -3.08 -20.37
N ASP A 118 -1.19 -3.17 -20.06
CA ASP A 118 -0.61 -4.32 -19.35
C ASP A 118 -1.04 -4.37 -17.88
N GLY A 119 -1.26 -3.22 -17.23
CA GLY A 119 -1.81 -3.14 -15.88
C GLY A 119 -3.22 -3.72 -15.80
N GLN A 120 -4.12 -3.30 -16.71
CA GLN A 120 -5.47 -3.86 -16.81
C GLN A 120 -5.46 -5.34 -17.21
N GLN A 121 -4.49 -5.77 -18.04
CA GLN A 121 -4.30 -7.18 -18.40
C GLN A 121 -3.89 -8.02 -17.19
N ALA A 122 -2.90 -7.59 -16.42
CA ALA A 122 -2.45 -8.26 -15.20
C ALA A 122 -3.57 -8.35 -14.15
N TYR A 123 -4.33 -7.26 -14.01
CA TYR A 123 -5.48 -7.16 -13.13
C TYR A 123 -6.62 -8.13 -13.50
N ASN A 124 -6.83 -8.37 -14.79
CA ASN A 124 -7.77 -9.35 -15.34
C ASN A 124 -9.18 -9.30 -14.70
N SER A 125 -9.81 -8.12 -14.69
CA SER A 125 -11.16 -7.92 -14.13
C SER A 125 -11.33 -8.41 -12.68
N GLY A 126 -10.26 -8.33 -11.88
CA GLY A 126 -10.27 -8.68 -10.46
C GLY A 126 -9.77 -10.08 -10.16
N LYS A 127 -9.58 -10.93 -11.17
CA LYS A 127 -9.01 -12.27 -10.98
C LYS A 127 -7.54 -12.20 -10.56
N TYR A 128 -6.83 -11.16 -11.01
CA TYR A 128 -5.47 -10.83 -10.56
C TYR A 128 -4.45 -11.97 -10.78
N ASP A 129 -4.64 -12.73 -11.86
CA ASP A 129 -3.97 -14.00 -12.18
C ASP A 129 -3.24 -13.99 -13.54
N LYS A 130 -3.00 -12.80 -14.11
CA LYS A 130 -2.37 -12.62 -15.44
C LYS A 130 -1.10 -11.78 -15.41
N TRP A 131 -0.40 -11.77 -14.28
CA TRP A 131 0.81 -10.98 -14.11
C TRP A 131 1.94 -11.43 -15.04
N VAL A 132 2.28 -12.73 -15.03
CA VAL A 132 3.37 -13.25 -15.87
C VAL A 132 3.10 -13.07 -17.38
N PRO A 133 1.88 -13.36 -17.91
CA PRO A 133 1.57 -13.08 -19.31
C PRO A 133 1.59 -11.59 -19.69
N ALA A 134 1.29 -10.69 -18.75
CA ALA A 134 1.24 -9.25 -19.01
C ALA A 134 2.62 -8.57 -18.85
N LYS A 135 3.46 -9.06 -17.94
CA LYS A 135 4.66 -8.35 -17.46
C LYS A 135 5.95 -9.17 -17.50
N GLY A 136 5.90 -10.42 -17.96
CA GLY A 136 7.04 -11.33 -17.97
C GLY A 136 7.29 -11.99 -16.61
N THR A 137 8.29 -12.87 -16.51
CA THR A 137 8.55 -13.63 -15.27
C THR A 137 9.23 -12.79 -14.18
N THR A 138 9.99 -11.77 -14.57
CA THR A 138 10.70 -10.86 -13.65
C THR A 138 9.75 -10.13 -12.70
N THR A 139 8.47 -9.98 -13.07
CA THR A 139 7.42 -9.49 -12.16
C THR A 139 7.40 -10.22 -10.81
N MET A 140 7.79 -11.49 -10.76
CA MET A 140 7.77 -12.30 -9.54
C MET A 140 9.06 -12.18 -8.70
N ALA A 141 10.03 -11.34 -9.10
CA ALA A 141 11.25 -11.13 -8.33
C ALA A 141 10.99 -10.31 -7.05
N TYR A 142 11.75 -10.57 -5.99
CA TYR A 142 11.74 -9.77 -4.76
C TYR A 142 13.14 -9.57 -4.18
N LEU A 143 13.27 -8.56 -3.31
CA LEU A 143 14.44 -8.24 -2.50
C LEU A 143 14.22 -8.62 -1.04
N ASN A 144 15.31 -8.89 -0.33
CA ASN A 144 15.32 -9.22 1.09
C ASN A 144 16.05 -8.14 1.91
N ARG A 145 16.25 -8.42 3.21
CA ARG A 145 16.92 -7.48 4.14
C ARG A 145 18.37 -7.24 3.75
N GLU A 146 19.06 -8.28 3.29
CA GLU A 146 20.45 -8.21 2.86
C GLU A 146 20.59 -7.29 1.64
N ASP A 147 19.63 -7.31 0.72
CA ASP A 147 19.63 -6.47 -0.49
C ASP A 147 19.33 -4.97 -0.20
N ILE A 148 18.37 -4.68 0.69
CA ILE A 148 17.91 -3.31 0.99
C ILE A 148 17.86 -3.02 2.51
N PRO A 149 19.00 -3.11 3.22
CA PRO A 149 19.04 -3.05 4.68
C PRO A 149 18.60 -1.68 5.23
N PHE A 150 18.86 -0.59 4.50
CA PHE A 150 18.44 0.76 4.89
C PHE A 150 16.91 0.89 4.94
N HIS A 151 16.21 0.35 3.94
CA HIS A 151 14.75 0.34 3.86
C HIS A 151 14.14 -0.50 4.99
N TYR A 152 14.72 -1.68 5.27
CA TYR A 152 14.29 -2.52 6.39
C TYR A 152 14.57 -1.85 7.74
N ALA A 153 15.69 -1.12 7.88
CA ALA A 153 16.02 -0.35 9.07
C ALA A 153 15.04 0.81 9.31
N LEU A 154 14.63 1.53 8.26
CA LEU A 154 13.56 2.53 8.35
C LEU A 154 12.25 1.91 8.81
N ALA A 155 11.85 0.78 8.22
CA ALA A 155 10.64 0.06 8.61
C ALA A 155 10.72 -0.50 10.05
N ASP A 156 11.91 -0.85 10.53
CA ASP A 156 12.13 -1.30 11.91
C ASP A 156 12.14 -0.15 12.93
N ALA A 157 12.53 1.05 12.51
CA ALA A 157 12.54 2.23 13.38
C ALA A 157 11.19 2.96 13.42
N PHE A 158 10.48 3.04 12.30
CA PHE A 158 9.28 3.86 12.11
C PHE A 158 8.05 3.05 11.65
N THR A 159 6.96 3.71 11.28
CA THR A 159 5.76 3.02 10.80
C THR A 159 5.91 2.69 9.31
N VAL A 160 5.74 1.41 8.94
CA VAL A 160 5.54 0.94 7.56
C VAL A 160 4.05 0.70 7.31
N CYS A 161 3.52 1.12 6.16
CA CYS A 161 2.13 0.87 5.78
C CYS A 161 2.05 -0.29 4.78
N ASP A 162 1.43 -1.41 5.18
CA ASP A 162 1.36 -2.64 4.36
C ASP A 162 0.04 -2.82 3.60
N ALA A 163 -0.78 -1.76 3.58
CA ALA A 163 -2.00 -1.64 2.78
C ALA A 163 -2.08 -0.28 2.06
N TYR A 164 -0.91 0.26 1.68
CA TYR A 164 -0.77 1.46 0.85
C TYR A 164 -0.63 1.07 -0.62
N HIS A 165 -1.51 1.59 -1.47
CA HIS A 165 -1.64 1.27 -2.88
C HIS A 165 -1.21 2.43 -3.76
N CYS A 166 -0.64 2.15 -4.93
CA CYS A 166 -0.60 3.18 -5.96
C CYS A 166 -2.03 3.57 -6.34
N SER A 167 -2.25 4.85 -6.64
CA SER A 167 -3.62 5.34 -6.85
C SER A 167 -4.19 4.90 -8.19
N PHE A 168 -3.34 4.58 -9.15
CA PHE A 168 -3.68 4.29 -10.53
C PHE A 168 -3.00 3.00 -11.02
N ILE A 169 -3.73 2.17 -11.77
CA ILE A 169 -3.21 0.97 -12.43
C ILE A 169 -2.56 1.39 -13.74
N GLY A 170 -1.28 1.77 -13.68
CA GLY A 170 -0.49 2.20 -14.81
C GLY A 170 0.67 3.09 -14.39
N SER A 171 1.10 3.95 -15.32
CA SER A 171 2.38 4.64 -15.27
C SER A 171 2.51 5.70 -14.17
N THR A 172 3.74 6.23 -14.08
CA THR A 172 4.20 7.26 -13.16
C THR A 172 3.32 8.50 -13.06
N ASP A 173 3.11 9.20 -14.18
CA ASP A 173 2.49 10.52 -14.16
C ASP A 173 1.06 10.50 -13.61
N PRO A 174 0.15 9.59 -14.04
CA PRO A 174 -1.15 9.44 -13.41
C PRO A 174 -1.09 9.25 -11.90
N ASN A 175 -0.15 8.45 -11.38
CA ASN A 175 0.02 8.25 -9.94
C ASN A 175 0.49 9.53 -9.24
N ARG A 176 1.45 10.26 -9.82
CA ARG A 176 1.88 11.57 -9.33
C ARG A 176 0.76 12.61 -9.43
N TYR A 177 -0.13 12.59 -10.42
CA TYR A 177 -1.30 13.46 -10.48
C TYR A 177 -2.31 13.20 -9.35
N TYR A 178 -2.43 11.95 -8.87
CA TYR A 178 -3.19 11.67 -7.64
C TYR A 178 -2.52 12.26 -6.41
N MET A 179 -1.19 12.26 -6.31
CA MET A 179 -0.46 12.99 -5.25
C MET A 179 -0.63 14.51 -5.36
N TRP A 180 -0.60 15.07 -6.57
CA TRP A 180 -0.68 16.51 -6.81
C TRP A 180 -2.09 17.07 -6.73
N SER A 181 -3.11 16.28 -7.06
CA SER A 181 -4.46 16.80 -7.30
C SER A 181 -5.57 15.83 -6.96
N GLY A 182 -5.28 14.62 -6.46
CA GLY A 182 -6.28 13.62 -6.06
C GLY A 182 -6.99 12.90 -7.22
N TYR A 183 -6.52 13.09 -8.46
CA TYR A 183 -7.26 12.81 -9.69
C TYR A 183 -6.35 12.93 -10.93
N THR A 184 -6.71 12.29 -12.05
CA THR A 184 -5.92 12.30 -13.31
C THR A 184 -6.71 12.80 -14.53
N GLY A 185 -7.69 13.69 -14.33
CA GLY A 185 -8.53 14.10 -15.46
C GLY A 185 -9.75 13.20 -15.71
N ASN A 186 -10.11 12.33 -14.76
CA ASN A 186 -11.17 11.31 -14.79
C ASN A 186 -12.51 11.73 -15.39
N ASP A 187 -12.90 13.01 -15.33
CA ASP A 187 -14.18 13.50 -15.88
C ASP A 187 -14.12 13.84 -17.38
N GLY A 188 -12.93 13.76 -17.99
CA GLY A 188 -12.70 14.08 -19.40
C GLY A 188 -12.51 15.57 -19.69
N THR A 189 -12.41 16.42 -18.67
CA THR A 189 -12.20 17.85 -18.80
C THR A 189 -10.76 18.25 -18.50
N GLY A 190 -10.36 19.45 -18.92
CA GLY A 190 -9.05 20.00 -18.61
C GLY A 190 -7.86 19.22 -19.20
N GLY A 191 -8.06 18.45 -20.27
CA GLY A 191 -7.00 17.68 -20.94
C GLY A 191 -6.89 16.21 -20.51
N GLY A 192 -7.78 15.73 -19.65
CA GLY A 192 -7.85 14.33 -19.24
C GLY A 192 -8.92 13.49 -19.95
N PRO A 193 -9.12 12.22 -19.53
CA PRO A 193 -8.31 11.51 -18.53
C PRO A 193 -6.92 11.16 -19.06
N VAL A 194 -5.91 11.29 -18.21
CA VAL A 194 -4.53 10.92 -18.50
C VAL A 194 -4.27 9.50 -18.01
N LEU A 195 -3.83 8.62 -18.91
CA LEU A 195 -3.68 7.19 -18.67
C LEU A 195 -2.24 6.67 -18.84
N GLY A 196 -1.32 7.55 -19.22
CA GLY A 196 0.10 7.27 -19.34
C GLY A 196 0.91 8.54 -19.06
N ASN A 197 2.20 8.53 -19.38
CA ASN A 197 3.12 9.65 -19.16
C ASN A 197 3.01 10.73 -20.25
N ASP A 198 1.77 11.11 -20.56
CA ASP A 198 1.47 12.19 -21.49
C ASP A 198 1.81 13.55 -20.82
N GLU A 199 2.30 14.51 -21.61
CA GLU A 199 2.67 15.86 -21.14
C GLU A 199 1.85 16.97 -21.84
N LEU A 200 0.54 16.76 -21.99
CA LEU A 200 -0.26 17.51 -22.97
C LEU A 200 -0.74 18.90 -22.50
N GLY A 201 -0.61 19.22 -21.21
CA GLY A 201 -1.05 20.51 -20.67
C GLY A 201 -2.40 20.43 -19.98
N TYR A 202 -2.41 20.52 -18.66
CA TYR A 202 -3.60 20.20 -17.85
C TYR A 202 -4.26 21.41 -17.19
N GLY A 203 -5.60 21.43 -17.20
CA GLY A 203 -6.41 22.58 -16.82
C GLY A 203 -7.18 22.45 -15.51
N TRP A 204 -7.11 21.31 -14.82
CA TRP A 204 -7.75 21.15 -13.51
C TRP A 204 -6.87 21.68 -12.37
N THR A 205 -7.50 22.07 -11.27
CA THR A 205 -6.82 22.66 -10.12
C THR A 205 -6.03 21.61 -9.36
N THR A 206 -4.79 21.95 -9.03
CA THR A 206 -3.85 21.16 -8.22
C THR A 206 -3.93 21.52 -6.74
N TYR A 207 -3.47 20.64 -5.86
CA TYR A 207 -3.47 20.89 -4.42
C TYR A 207 -2.55 22.05 -4.00
N PRO A 208 -1.34 22.26 -4.58
CA PRO A 208 -0.55 23.45 -4.30
C PRO A 208 -1.28 24.78 -4.61
N GLU A 209 -2.15 24.82 -5.64
CA GLU A 209 -2.99 26.00 -5.89
C GLU A 209 -3.99 26.25 -4.75
N ARG A 210 -4.57 25.18 -4.19
CA ARG A 210 -5.50 25.28 -3.04
C ARG A 210 -4.77 25.72 -1.77
N LEU A 211 -3.56 25.20 -1.55
CA LEU A 211 -2.70 25.58 -0.43
C LEU A 211 -2.30 27.05 -0.50
N GLU A 212 -1.89 27.53 -1.68
CA GLU A 212 -1.58 28.93 -1.91
C GLU A 212 -2.76 29.84 -1.58
N GLN A 213 -3.96 29.49 -2.05
CA GLN A 213 -5.18 30.25 -1.78
C GLN A 213 -5.50 30.31 -0.28
N ALA A 214 -5.17 29.26 0.47
CA ALA A 214 -5.37 29.17 1.91
C ALA A 214 -4.22 29.81 2.73
N GLY A 215 -3.17 30.30 2.07
CA GLY A 215 -1.98 30.85 2.75
C GLY A 215 -1.12 29.80 3.45
N VAL A 216 -1.25 28.52 3.06
CA VAL A 216 -0.38 27.44 3.56
C VAL A 216 0.90 27.43 2.73
N SER A 217 2.04 27.62 3.39
CA SER A 217 3.32 27.73 2.68
C SER A 217 3.77 26.39 2.09
N TRP A 218 4.27 26.43 0.85
CA TRP A 218 4.78 25.23 0.19
C TRP A 218 5.99 25.51 -0.71
N LYS A 219 6.80 24.48 -0.97
CA LYS A 219 7.96 24.51 -1.88
C LYS A 219 8.27 23.14 -2.46
N ILE A 220 8.90 23.12 -3.63
CA ILE A 220 9.48 21.92 -4.25
C ILE A 220 11.00 22.03 -4.19
N TYR A 221 11.66 20.97 -3.73
CA TYR A 221 13.11 20.82 -3.75
C TYR A 221 13.47 19.83 -4.86
N GLN A 222 14.24 20.29 -5.84
CA GLN A 222 14.63 19.55 -7.05
C GLN A 222 15.89 20.18 -7.65
N ASP A 223 16.54 19.50 -8.58
CA ASP A 223 17.54 20.11 -9.48
C ASP A 223 16.88 20.59 -10.78
N ILE A 224 17.38 21.69 -11.35
CA ILE A 224 16.77 22.28 -12.55
C ILE A 224 17.15 21.57 -13.85
N GLY A 225 18.18 20.71 -13.85
CA GLY A 225 18.68 20.06 -15.05
C GLY A 225 19.22 21.09 -16.06
N ASP A 226 18.67 21.10 -17.27
CA ASP A 226 18.93 22.14 -18.27
C ASP A 226 17.78 23.17 -18.39
N GLY A 227 16.76 23.05 -17.53
CA GLY A 227 15.64 23.99 -17.43
C GLY A 227 14.33 23.32 -17.06
N LEU A 228 13.52 23.97 -16.23
CA LEU A 228 12.18 23.51 -15.84
C LEU A 228 11.09 24.07 -16.77
N ASP A 229 11.36 24.09 -18.07
CA ASP A 229 10.44 24.41 -19.17
C ASP A 229 10.56 23.44 -20.35
N ALA A 230 9.67 23.58 -21.33
CA ALA A 230 9.70 22.78 -22.54
C ALA A 230 11.06 22.75 -23.24
N PRO A 231 11.83 23.86 -23.42
CA PRO A 231 13.19 23.79 -23.95
C PRO A 231 14.18 22.97 -23.11
N GLY A 232 14.05 23.01 -21.77
CA GLY A 232 14.82 22.18 -20.84
C GLY A 232 14.20 20.81 -20.55
N SER A 233 13.20 20.39 -21.35
CA SER A 233 12.46 19.13 -21.16
C SER A 233 11.87 18.97 -19.76
N TRP A 234 11.47 20.07 -19.13
CA TRP A 234 10.88 20.11 -17.78
C TRP A 234 11.76 19.52 -16.67
N GLY A 235 13.08 19.44 -16.90
CA GLY A 235 14.03 18.81 -15.98
C GLY A 235 14.25 17.31 -16.24
N TRP A 236 13.60 16.71 -17.23
CA TRP A 236 13.88 15.35 -17.68
C TRP A 236 14.91 15.35 -18.81
N ILE A 237 16.16 15.08 -18.46
CA ILE A 237 17.32 15.16 -19.37
C ILE A 237 18.09 13.83 -19.37
N GLU A 238 18.96 13.62 -20.38
CA GLU A 238 19.75 12.38 -20.51
C GLU A 238 20.76 12.16 -19.35
N ASP A 239 21.14 13.24 -18.66
CA ASP A 239 22.02 13.17 -17.49
C ASP A 239 21.24 12.73 -16.25
N ALA A 240 21.26 11.43 -15.98
CA ALA A 240 20.53 10.81 -14.88
C ALA A 240 20.88 11.35 -13.48
N TYR A 241 22.01 12.07 -13.32
CA TYR A 241 22.41 12.66 -12.04
C TYR A 241 21.97 14.11 -11.89
N ARG A 242 21.27 14.70 -12.86
CA ARG A 242 20.74 16.07 -12.80
C ARG A 242 19.27 16.11 -13.20
N GLY A 243 18.62 17.22 -12.90
CA GLY A 243 17.20 17.41 -13.14
C GLY A 243 16.30 16.69 -12.13
N ASN A 244 15.10 16.39 -12.56
CA ASN A 244 14.04 15.83 -11.72
C ASN A 244 13.38 14.58 -12.34
N TYR A 245 13.89 14.08 -13.46
CA TYR A 245 13.35 12.89 -14.15
C TYR A 245 11.88 12.97 -14.59
N GLY A 246 11.28 14.17 -14.64
CA GLY A 246 9.84 14.33 -14.88
C GLY A 246 8.97 14.11 -13.63
N ASP A 247 9.59 13.76 -12.49
CA ASP A 247 8.90 13.47 -11.22
C ASP A 247 8.16 14.68 -10.63
N ASN A 248 8.52 15.88 -11.08
CA ASN A 248 7.74 17.10 -10.84
C ASN A 248 6.72 17.33 -11.96
N SER A 249 5.76 16.40 -12.09
CA SER A 249 4.71 16.45 -13.11
C SER A 249 3.71 17.61 -12.94
N LEU A 250 3.83 18.39 -11.85
CA LEU A 250 3.14 19.67 -11.68
C LEU A 250 3.45 20.65 -12.82
N LEU A 251 4.66 20.55 -13.40
CA LEU A 251 5.12 21.39 -14.51
C LEU A 251 4.29 21.22 -15.80
N TYR A 252 3.54 20.12 -15.93
CA TYR A 252 2.68 19.88 -17.08
C TYR A 252 1.31 20.56 -16.95
N PHE A 253 0.97 21.12 -15.80
CA PHE A 253 -0.28 21.87 -15.64
C PHE A 253 -0.14 23.28 -16.23
N ASN A 254 -1.17 23.71 -16.97
CA ASN A 254 -1.20 24.99 -17.68
C ASN A 254 -0.92 26.19 -16.76
N LYS A 255 -1.24 26.07 -15.47
CA LYS A 255 -0.95 27.06 -14.44
C LYS A 255 0.55 27.34 -14.29
N TYR A 256 1.38 26.30 -14.27
CA TYR A 256 2.82 26.38 -14.04
C TYR A 256 3.59 26.45 -15.36
N ARG A 257 3.17 25.66 -16.35
CA ARG A 257 3.71 25.65 -17.72
C ARG A 257 3.74 27.04 -18.34
N ASN A 258 2.69 27.83 -18.14
CA ASN A 258 2.55 29.17 -18.73
C ASN A 258 2.99 30.31 -17.79
N ALA A 259 3.42 29.99 -16.57
CA ALA A 259 3.90 30.99 -15.62
C ALA A 259 5.20 31.63 -16.12
N LYS A 260 5.41 32.90 -15.78
CA LYS A 260 6.58 33.70 -16.18
C LYS A 260 7.41 34.09 -14.95
N PRO A 261 8.72 34.38 -15.10
CA PRO A 261 9.53 34.86 -13.98
C PRO A 261 8.87 36.02 -13.23
N GLY A 262 8.84 35.93 -11.90
CA GLY A 262 8.16 36.90 -11.02
C GLY A 262 6.68 36.58 -10.74
N ASP A 263 6.11 35.57 -11.39
CA ASP A 263 4.86 34.95 -10.96
C ASP A 263 5.16 33.93 -9.84
N PRO A 264 4.47 33.95 -8.68
CA PRO A 264 4.66 32.96 -7.63
C PRO A 264 4.61 31.50 -8.10
N TRP A 265 3.85 31.18 -9.16
CA TRP A 265 3.80 29.82 -9.71
C TRP A 265 5.08 29.42 -10.43
N PHE A 266 5.72 30.38 -11.11
CA PHE A 266 7.05 30.17 -11.68
C PHE A 266 8.07 29.98 -10.56
N ASP A 267 8.11 30.94 -9.62
CA ASP A 267 9.16 31.00 -8.61
C ASP A 267 9.11 29.84 -7.60
N LYS A 268 7.96 29.17 -7.42
CA LYS A 268 7.83 28.03 -6.50
C LYS A 268 7.96 26.65 -7.17
N ALA A 269 7.57 26.52 -8.44
CA ALA A 269 7.59 25.23 -9.14
C ALA A 269 8.77 25.08 -10.12
N ARG A 270 9.33 26.19 -10.61
CA ARG A 270 10.35 26.24 -11.67
C ARG A 270 11.71 26.74 -11.18
N THR A 271 11.96 26.60 -9.88
CA THR A 271 13.26 26.83 -9.26
C THR A 271 13.77 25.55 -8.62
N GLY A 272 15.09 25.43 -8.52
CA GLY A 272 15.77 24.28 -7.92
C GLY A 272 17.25 24.60 -7.74
N THR A 273 18.02 23.62 -7.31
CA THR A 273 19.48 23.70 -7.35
C THR A 273 19.97 23.69 -8.79
N ASP A 274 21.16 24.23 -9.03
CA ASP A 274 21.85 24.16 -10.31
C ASP A 274 23.17 23.38 -10.14
N VAL A 275 23.06 22.06 -10.11
CA VAL A 275 24.22 21.16 -9.92
C VAL A 275 25.25 21.31 -11.03
N LYS A 276 24.82 21.68 -12.24
CA LYS A 276 25.71 21.99 -13.37
C LYS A 276 26.64 23.15 -13.05
N ASN A 277 26.17 24.14 -12.29
CA ASN A 277 26.92 25.33 -11.90
C ASN A 277 27.47 25.28 -10.46
N GLY A 278 27.44 24.10 -9.83
CA GLY A 278 28.18 23.82 -8.59
C GLY A 278 27.36 23.79 -7.31
N ASP A 279 26.03 23.93 -7.38
CA ASP A 279 25.16 23.71 -6.21
C ASP A 279 25.16 22.23 -5.80
N GLY A 280 25.00 21.94 -4.51
CA GLY A 280 24.66 20.61 -4.02
C GLY A 280 23.15 20.36 -4.06
N TYR A 281 22.72 19.13 -4.38
CA TYR A 281 21.31 18.72 -4.49
C TYR A 281 20.41 19.15 -3.31
N PHE A 282 20.98 19.20 -2.11
CA PHE A 282 20.24 19.46 -0.87
C PHE A 282 20.51 20.84 -0.28
N ASP A 283 21.26 21.71 -0.97
CA ASP A 283 21.73 22.98 -0.40
C ASP A 283 20.56 23.89 0.00
N GLN A 284 19.52 23.95 -0.83
CA GLN A 284 18.32 24.72 -0.51
C GLN A 284 17.53 24.13 0.67
N LEU A 285 17.35 22.81 0.70
CA LEU A 285 16.66 22.13 1.82
C LEU A 285 17.43 22.36 3.13
N LYS A 286 18.75 22.16 3.10
CA LYS A 286 19.63 22.37 4.26
C LYS A 286 19.60 23.83 4.72
N ALA A 287 19.60 24.79 3.80
CA ALA A 287 19.50 26.21 4.13
C ALA A 287 18.17 26.54 4.83
N ASP A 288 17.05 26.08 4.28
CA ASP A 288 15.72 26.33 4.83
C ASP A 288 15.56 25.67 6.21
N VAL A 289 15.99 24.42 6.39
CA VAL A 289 15.92 23.73 7.69
C VAL A 289 16.80 24.40 8.75
N LYS A 290 18.06 24.73 8.42
CA LYS A 290 18.98 25.40 9.36
C LYS A 290 18.47 26.79 9.76
N ALA A 291 17.81 27.50 8.85
CA ALA A 291 17.25 28.81 9.11
C ALA A 291 15.87 28.78 9.80
N GLY A 292 15.29 27.61 10.05
CA GLY A 292 13.92 27.48 10.59
C GLY A 292 12.84 27.96 9.62
N LYS A 293 13.10 27.85 8.31
CA LYS A 293 12.27 28.34 7.21
C LYS A 293 11.69 27.21 6.34
N LEU A 294 11.74 25.96 6.80
CA LEU A 294 11.09 24.85 6.10
C LEU A 294 9.59 25.20 5.93
N PRO A 295 9.01 25.10 4.73
CA PRO A 295 7.58 25.38 4.53
C PRO A 295 6.69 24.39 5.27
N GLN A 296 5.40 24.73 5.37
CA GLN A 296 4.42 23.80 5.94
C GLN A 296 4.31 22.52 5.11
N ILE A 297 4.47 22.62 3.78
CA ILE A 297 4.44 21.47 2.87
C ILE A 297 5.64 21.52 1.92
N SER A 298 6.40 20.44 1.85
CA SER A 298 7.57 20.31 0.98
C SER A 298 7.47 19.06 0.13
N TRP A 299 7.72 19.17 -1.16
CA TRP A 299 7.91 18.01 -2.04
C TRP A 299 9.37 17.94 -2.49
N ILE A 300 9.87 16.72 -2.65
CA ILE A 300 11.23 16.47 -3.12
C ILE A 300 11.14 15.62 -4.38
N ALA A 301 11.77 16.09 -5.46
CA ALA A 301 11.93 15.35 -6.71
C ALA A 301 13.43 15.11 -6.95
N ALA A 302 13.80 13.84 -7.08
CA ALA A 302 15.19 13.44 -7.23
C ALA A 302 15.58 13.35 -8.72
N PRO A 303 16.86 13.54 -9.07
CA PRO A 303 17.39 13.08 -10.36
C PRO A 303 17.19 11.57 -10.53
N GLU A 304 17.07 11.11 -11.78
CA GLU A 304 16.76 9.72 -12.16
C GLU A 304 17.58 8.68 -11.38
N ALA A 305 18.90 8.88 -11.28
CA ALA A 305 19.80 7.94 -10.65
C ALA A 305 19.48 7.65 -9.17
N PHE A 306 18.69 8.52 -8.54
CA PHE A 306 18.34 8.47 -7.12
C PHE A 306 16.86 8.18 -6.87
N THR A 307 16.05 8.02 -7.93
CA THR A 307 14.61 7.76 -7.81
C THR A 307 14.30 6.33 -7.41
N GLU A 308 15.25 5.40 -7.56
CA GLU A 308 15.03 3.95 -7.45
C GLU A 308 14.15 3.36 -8.56
N HIS A 309 13.96 4.02 -9.70
CA HIS A 309 13.47 3.35 -10.90
C HIS A 309 14.27 2.04 -11.13
N SER A 310 13.66 0.94 -11.57
CA SER A 310 14.26 -0.41 -11.50
C SER A 310 15.59 -0.57 -12.20
N ASN A 311 15.74 0.13 -13.32
CA ASN A 311 17.00 0.28 -14.03
C ASN A 311 18.03 1.13 -13.26
N TRP A 312 17.84 1.38 -11.97
CA TRP A 312 18.79 1.97 -11.04
C TRP A 312 18.84 1.15 -9.73
N PRO A 313 20.04 0.98 -9.16
CA PRO A 313 20.21 0.28 -7.90
C PRO A 313 19.46 0.93 -6.73
N SER A 314 18.89 0.10 -5.87
CA SER A 314 18.07 0.53 -4.73
C SER A 314 18.90 1.29 -3.67
N ASN A 315 20.22 1.10 -3.64
CA ASN A 315 21.09 1.79 -2.70
C ASN A 315 21.30 3.28 -3.05
N TYR A 316 21.09 3.70 -4.31
CA TYR A 316 21.25 5.11 -4.71
C TYR A 316 20.12 5.97 -4.12
N GLY A 317 18.89 5.48 -4.18
CA GLY A 317 17.79 6.15 -3.50
C GLY A 317 17.87 6.04 -1.98
N ALA A 318 18.36 4.92 -1.42
CA ALA A 318 18.67 4.83 0.00
C ALA A 318 19.62 5.94 0.47
N TRP A 319 20.67 6.24 -0.32
CA TRP A 319 21.57 7.36 -0.05
C TRP A 319 20.84 8.71 -0.11
N TYR A 320 20.00 8.93 -1.13
CA TYR A 320 19.26 10.17 -1.30
C TYR A 320 18.26 10.39 -0.15
N ILE A 321 17.51 9.36 0.25
CA ILE A 321 16.62 9.36 1.41
C ILE A 321 17.39 9.71 2.68
N ALA A 322 18.57 9.13 2.89
CA ALA A 322 19.38 9.45 4.06
C ALA A 322 19.88 10.90 4.05
N GLN A 323 20.23 11.46 2.89
CA GLN A 323 20.61 12.88 2.78
C GLN A 323 19.45 13.83 3.06
N VAL A 324 18.22 13.46 2.64
CA VAL A 324 17.00 14.17 3.03
C VAL A 324 16.81 14.11 4.55
N LEU A 325 16.94 12.92 5.14
CA LEU A 325 16.80 12.73 6.59
C LEU A 325 17.87 13.53 7.36
N ASP A 326 19.10 13.59 6.87
CA ASP A 326 20.20 14.39 7.43
C ASP A 326 19.92 15.88 7.36
N ALA A 327 19.40 16.36 6.22
CA ALA A 327 19.02 17.75 6.08
C ALA A 327 17.93 18.12 7.09
N LEU A 328 16.87 17.31 7.19
CA LEU A 328 15.73 17.54 8.09
C LEU A 328 16.13 17.45 9.58
N THR A 329 17.00 16.51 9.94
CA THR A 329 17.44 16.31 11.33
C THR A 329 18.57 17.25 11.77
N SER A 330 19.18 18.00 10.83
CA SER A 330 20.23 18.98 11.14
C SER A 330 19.77 20.12 12.04
N ASN A 331 18.46 20.38 12.11
CA ASN A 331 17.84 21.25 13.08
C ASN A 331 16.80 20.46 13.91
N PRO A 332 17.14 20.09 15.16
CA PRO A 332 16.24 19.32 16.02
C PRO A 332 14.87 19.97 16.28
N GLU A 333 14.81 21.31 16.29
CA GLU A 333 13.54 22.02 16.50
C GLU A 333 12.60 21.80 15.31
N VAL A 334 13.12 21.92 14.07
CA VAL A 334 12.36 21.65 12.85
C VAL A 334 11.94 20.17 12.81
N TRP A 335 12.89 19.24 12.99
CA TRP A 335 12.60 17.80 12.94
C TRP A 335 11.53 17.37 13.96
N SER A 336 11.54 17.93 15.17
CA SER A 336 10.55 17.63 16.20
C SER A 336 9.10 17.90 15.74
N LYS A 337 8.93 18.73 14.70
CA LYS A 337 7.65 19.15 14.13
C LYS A 337 7.38 18.56 12.73
N THR A 338 8.23 17.64 12.25
CA THR A 338 8.19 17.17 10.85
C THR A 338 7.62 15.76 10.71
N ALA A 339 6.81 15.57 9.68
CA ALA A 339 6.45 14.26 9.13
C ALA A 339 7.07 14.09 7.74
N LEU A 340 7.96 13.11 7.58
CA LEU A 340 8.50 12.71 6.28
C LEU A 340 7.74 11.46 5.78
N PHE A 341 7.16 11.58 4.59
CA PHE A 341 6.56 10.47 3.85
C PHE A 341 7.51 10.04 2.75
N ILE A 342 7.93 8.78 2.80
CA ILE A 342 8.70 8.12 1.73
C ILE A 342 7.78 7.09 1.11
N THR A 343 7.43 7.29 -0.15
CA THR A 343 6.52 6.41 -0.91
C THR A 343 7.09 6.17 -2.30
N PHE A 344 6.47 5.26 -3.03
CA PHE A 344 6.68 5.08 -4.45
C PHE A 344 5.41 5.49 -5.19
N ASP A 345 5.55 5.87 -6.45
CA ASP A 345 4.47 6.25 -7.35
C ASP A 345 3.70 5.02 -7.85
N GLU A 346 4.38 3.99 -8.34
CA GLU A 346 3.80 2.73 -8.80
C GLU A 346 4.76 1.54 -8.59
N ASN A 347 4.46 0.39 -9.18
CA ASN A 347 5.07 -0.88 -8.83
C ASN A 347 6.13 -1.39 -9.83
N ASP A 348 6.43 -0.63 -10.88
CA ASP A 348 7.28 -0.95 -12.04
C ASP A 348 6.84 -2.24 -12.75
N GLY A 349 5.63 -2.71 -12.46
CA GLY A 349 5.15 -4.02 -12.91
C GLY A 349 5.62 -5.20 -12.05
N PHE A 350 6.32 -5.01 -10.93
CA PHE A 350 6.57 -6.07 -9.95
C PHE A 350 5.27 -6.50 -9.26
N PHE A 351 5.15 -7.81 -9.04
CA PHE A 351 3.98 -8.45 -8.48
C PHE A 351 3.75 -7.99 -7.03
N ASP A 352 2.48 -7.89 -6.66
CA ASP A 352 2.02 -7.82 -5.27
C ASP A 352 0.82 -8.76 -5.13
N HIS A 353 0.69 -9.46 -4.00
CA HIS A 353 -0.35 -10.46 -3.82
C HIS A 353 -1.69 -9.91 -3.32
N VAL A 354 -1.69 -8.70 -2.76
CA VAL A 354 -2.92 -8.13 -2.20
C VAL A 354 -3.73 -7.57 -3.34
N VAL A 355 -4.80 -8.28 -3.71
CA VAL A 355 -5.78 -7.79 -4.67
C VAL A 355 -6.30 -6.42 -4.17
N PRO A 356 -6.11 -5.35 -4.95
CA PRO A 356 -6.43 -4.01 -4.48
C PRO A 356 -7.95 -3.80 -4.34
N PRO A 357 -8.37 -2.94 -3.40
CA PRO A 357 -9.73 -2.39 -3.36
C PRO A 357 -10.08 -1.72 -4.68
N LEU A 358 -11.21 -2.11 -5.27
CA LEU A 358 -11.64 -1.62 -6.58
C LEU A 358 -13.14 -1.36 -6.62
N PRO A 359 -13.58 -0.34 -7.40
CA PRO A 359 -14.98 -0.06 -7.54
C PRO A 359 -15.66 -1.15 -8.37
N PRO A 360 -16.93 -1.51 -8.08
CA PRO A 360 -17.70 -2.36 -8.97
C PRO A 360 -17.87 -1.67 -10.32
N LYS A 361 -17.51 -2.37 -11.40
CA LYS A 361 -17.66 -1.90 -12.78
C LYS A 361 -19.11 -1.54 -13.13
N ASP A 362 -20.03 -2.40 -12.69
CA ASP A 362 -21.46 -2.28 -12.89
C ASP A 362 -22.19 -3.18 -11.87
N ALA A 363 -23.53 -3.13 -11.87
CA ALA A 363 -24.35 -3.87 -10.92
C ALA A 363 -24.22 -5.40 -11.02
N SER A 364 -23.70 -5.95 -12.12
CA SER A 364 -23.41 -7.39 -12.25
C SER A 364 -22.10 -7.80 -11.58
N LYS A 365 -21.21 -6.83 -11.32
CA LYS A 365 -19.90 -7.01 -10.69
C LYS A 365 -19.84 -6.46 -9.26
N GLY A 366 -20.99 -6.21 -8.66
CA GLY A 366 -21.15 -5.85 -7.27
C GLY A 366 -21.78 -4.47 -7.08
N LYS A 367 -21.69 -3.90 -5.88
CA LYS A 367 -22.44 -2.70 -5.50
C LYS A 367 -21.69 -1.80 -4.51
N SER A 368 -21.98 -0.51 -4.56
CA SER A 368 -21.38 0.49 -3.68
C SER A 368 -22.46 1.34 -3.00
N THR A 369 -22.21 1.79 -1.77
CA THR A 369 -23.05 2.81 -1.11
C THR A 369 -22.72 4.23 -1.54
N VAL A 370 -21.62 4.42 -2.27
CA VAL A 370 -21.15 5.70 -2.85
C VAL A 370 -21.08 5.62 -4.36
N ASP A 371 -21.15 6.78 -5.01
CA ASP A 371 -20.88 6.89 -6.43
C ASP A 371 -19.42 6.49 -6.73
N VAL A 372 -19.28 5.57 -7.68
CA VAL A 372 -18.00 5.03 -8.14
C VAL A 372 -17.69 5.43 -9.58
N SER A 373 -18.63 6.08 -10.26
CA SER A 373 -18.47 6.45 -11.67
C SER A 373 -17.23 7.32 -11.94
N PRO A 374 -16.77 8.22 -11.05
CA PRO A 374 -15.53 8.97 -11.27
C PRO A 374 -14.26 8.10 -11.25
N ASP A 375 -14.32 6.87 -10.74
CA ASP A 375 -13.18 5.94 -10.68
C ASP A 375 -13.18 4.90 -11.81
N LEU A 376 -14.06 5.04 -12.81
CA LEU A 376 -14.22 4.10 -13.91
C LEU A 376 -13.90 4.75 -15.26
N TYR A 377 -12.92 4.20 -15.97
CA TYR A 377 -12.64 4.53 -17.36
C TYR A 377 -13.59 3.76 -18.29
N LYS A 378 -14.21 4.47 -19.24
CA LYS A 378 -15.17 3.87 -20.19
C LYS A 378 -14.51 3.08 -21.32
N GLY A 379 -13.19 3.20 -21.49
CA GLY A 379 -12.47 2.61 -22.62
C GLY A 379 -12.54 3.48 -23.88
N ASP A 380 -11.60 3.25 -24.79
CA ASP A 380 -11.59 3.78 -26.15
C ASP A 380 -11.09 2.70 -27.13
N SER A 381 -10.79 3.08 -28.37
CA SER A 381 -10.32 2.13 -29.40
C SER A 381 -8.97 1.47 -29.10
N ASN A 382 -8.14 2.10 -28.25
CA ASN A 382 -6.75 1.70 -27.99
C ASN A 382 -6.54 1.21 -26.55
N ARG A 383 -7.45 1.55 -25.64
CA ARG A 383 -7.34 1.33 -24.19
C ARG A 383 -8.62 0.69 -23.64
N PRO A 384 -8.52 -0.42 -22.90
CA PRO A 384 -9.69 -1.11 -22.39
C PRO A 384 -10.40 -0.28 -21.31
N ALA A 385 -11.72 -0.48 -21.19
CA ALA A 385 -12.50 0.01 -20.07
C ALA A 385 -12.09 -0.70 -18.77
N GLY A 386 -11.98 0.03 -17.67
CA GLY A 386 -11.53 -0.52 -16.40
C GLY A 386 -11.52 0.53 -15.28
N PRO A 387 -11.38 0.10 -14.01
CA PRO A 387 -11.18 1.03 -12.91
C PRO A 387 -9.84 1.74 -13.04
N TYR A 388 -9.77 3.01 -12.67
CA TYR A 388 -8.49 3.72 -12.59
C TYR A 388 -7.58 3.12 -11.52
N GLY A 389 -8.14 2.74 -10.38
CA GLY A 389 -7.43 2.11 -9.27
C GLY A 389 -8.40 1.72 -8.15
N LEU A 390 -7.91 1.30 -6.98
CA LEU A 390 -6.50 1.32 -6.57
C LEU A 390 -5.64 0.31 -7.34
N GLY A 391 -4.35 0.60 -7.48
CA GLY A 391 -3.38 -0.31 -8.08
C GLY A 391 -2.69 -1.21 -7.06
N PRO A 392 -1.65 -1.96 -7.48
CA PRO A 392 -0.82 -2.77 -6.60
C PRO A 392 -0.29 -1.98 -5.38
N ARG A 393 0.02 -2.69 -4.29
CA ARG A 393 0.64 -2.04 -3.14
C ARG A 393 2.04 -1.54 -3.51
N VAL A 394 2.38 -0.37 -2.99
CA VAL A 394 3.70 0.22 -3.07
C VAL A 394 4.18 0.59 -1.67
N PRO A 395 5.50 0.63 -1.42
CA PRO A 395 5.99 0.99 -0.09
C PRO A 395 5.54 2.38 0.34
N MET A 396 5.19 2.51 1.62
CA MET A 396 4.96 3.77 2.31
C MET A 396 5.56 3.70 3.71
N LEU A 397 6.61 4.47 3.95
CA LEU A 397 7.27 4.65 5.23
C LEU A 397 6.91 6.03 5.78
N VAL A 398 6.32 6.06 6.96
CA VAL A 398 6.02 7.30 7.69
C VAL A 398 7.15 7.51 8.70
N VAL A 399 8.08 8.41 8.39
CA VAL A 399 9.29 8.69 9.19
C VAL A 399 9.10 9.99 9.94
N SER A 400 8.92 9.90 11.26
CA SER A 400 8.58 11.05 12.09
C SER A 400 8.80 10.73 13.57
N PRO A 401 9.04 11.73 14.43
CA PRO A 401 9.06 11.53 15.86
C PRO A 401 7.80 10.84 16.44
N TRP A 402 6.63 11.00 15.80
CA TRP A 402 5.36 10.37 16.23
C TRP A 402 5.11 8.97 15.63
N SER A 403 5.95 8.49 14.71
CA SER A 403 5.76 7.18 14.06
C SER A 403 6.76 6.12 14.51
N LYS A 404 7.58 6.43 15.53
CA LYS A 404 8.63 5.54 16.05
C LYS A 404 8.10 4.22 16.62
N GLY A 405 8.96 3.22 16.66
CA GLY A 405 8.73 1.94 17.34
C GLY A 405 8.47 0.75 16.41
N GLY A 406 8.75 0.89 15.11
CA GLY A 406 8.68 -0.20 14.14
C GLY A 406 7.26 -0.74 13.95
N TYR A 407 6.28 0.15 13.83
CA TYR A 407 4.87 -0.26 13.71
C TYR A 407 4.51 -0.64 12.27
N VAL A 408 3.49 -1.49 12.11
CA VAL A 408 2.77 -1.66 10.84
C VAL A 408 1.41 -0.95 10.89
N CYS A 409 1.05 -0.27 9.80
CA CYS A 409 -0.27 0.29 9.57
C CYS A 409 -0.96 -0.45 8.41
N SER A 410 -2.05 -1.16 8.72
CA SER A 410 -2.82 -1.94 7.74
C SER A 410 -4.15 -1.28 7.37
N GLU A 411 -4.23 0.05 7.47
CA GLU A 411 -5.32 0.84 6.90
C GLU A 411 -5.19 0.87 5.38
N THR A 412 -6.29 0.69 4.65
CA THR A 412 -6.32 0.90 3.21
C THR A 412 -6.00 2.36 2.91
N LEU A 413 -4.93 2.60 2.15
CA LEU A 413 -4.40 3.92 1.83
C LEU A 413 -3.98 3.95 0.35
N ASP A 414 -4.00 5.12 -0.26
CA ASP A 414 -3.37 5.44 -1.55
C ASP A 414 -2.70 6.84 -1.54
N HIS A 415 -2.22 7.34 -2.67
CA HIS A 415 -1.61 8.69 -2.74
C HIS A 415 -2.56 9.82 -2.36
N THR A 416 -3.88 9.63 -2.49
CA THR A 416 -4.84 10.63 -2.00
C THR A 416 -4.80 10.75 -0.48
N SER A 417 -4.33 9.73 0.23
CA SER A 417 -4.14 9.76 1.69
C SER A 417 -3.10 10.81 2.13
N ILE A 418 -2.11 11.11 1.28
CA ILE A 418 -1.14 12.20 1.52
C ILE A 418 -1.89 13.53 1.56
N LEU A 419 -2.74 13.77 0.56
CA LEU A 419 -3.58 14.96 0.49
C LEU A 419 -4.52 15.02 1.69
N GLN A 420 -5.24 13.93 1.98
CA GLN A 420 -6.16 13.86 3.12
C GLN A 420 -5.47 14.13 4.47
N PHE A 421 -4.23 13.69 4.66
CA PHE A 421 -3.43 14.05 5.85
C PHE A 421 -3.17 15.56 5.92
N MET A 422 -2.79 16.19 4.80
CA MET A 422 -2.62 17.64 4.70
C MET A 422 -3.96 18.38 4.93
N GLU A 423 -5.09 17.86 4.43
CA GLU A 423 -6.43 18.43 4.68
C GLU A 423 -6.75 18.41 6.17
N ARG A 424 -6.50 17.28 6.84
CA ARG A 424 -6.72 17.13 8.27
C ARG A 424 -5.88 18.10 9.07
N ARG A 425 -4.64 18.31 8.64
CA ARG A 425 -3.71 19.16 9.35
C ARG A 425 -3.99 20.66 9.15
N PHE A 426 -4.29 21.09 7.93
CA PHE A 426 -4.35 22.51 7.58
C PHE A 426 -5.74 23.03 7.21
N GLY A 427 -6.76 22.16 7.17
CA GLY A 427 -8.14 22.54 6.87
C GLY A 427 -8.40 22.89 5.40
N VAL A 428 -7.47 22.57 4.49
CA VAL A 428 -7.58 22.82 3.04
C VAL A 428 -8.10 21.56 2.37
N LYS A 429 -9.31 21.58 1.79
CA LYS A 429 -9.92 20.39 1.19
C LYS A 429 -9.54 20.23 -0.30
N GLU A 430 -9.06 19.06 -0.69
CA GLU A 430 -8.92 18.63 -2.09
C GLU A 430 -10.27 18.14 -2.64
N THR A 431 -10.86 18.90 -3.53
CA THR A 431 -12.22 18.63 -4.04
C THR A 431 -12.26 17.55 -5.11
N ASN A 432 -11.13 17.22 -5.73
CA ASN A 432 -11.09 16.27 -6.83
C ASN A 432 -11.09 14.80 -6.36
N ILE A 433 -10.71 14.52 -5.10
CA ILE A 433 -10.76 13.15 -4.57
C ILE A 433 -12.21 12.65 -4.62
N SER A 434 -12.41 11.55 -5.33
CA SER A 434 -13.74 10.99 -5.59
C SER A 434 -14.48 10.59 -4.30
N PRO A 435 -15.82 10.53 -4.32
CA PRO A 435 -16.60 10.00 -3.20
C PRO A 435 -16.19 8.59 -2.80
N TRP A 436 -15.84 7.74 -3.78
CA TRP A 436 -15.42 6.37 -3.53
C TRP A 436 -14.08 6.30 -2.79
N ARG A 437 -13.05 7.02 -3.23
CA ARG A 437 -11.75 7.04 -2.54
C ARG A 437 -11.85 7.60 -1.13
N ARG A 438 -12.61 8.69 -0.92
CA ARG A 438 -12.86 9.23 0.42
C ARG A 438 -13.58 8.26 1.36
N ALA A 439 -14.36 7.33 0.81
CA ALA A 439 -15.05 6.34 1.62
C ALA A 439 -14.12 5.22 2.10
N ILE A 440 -13.11 4.83 1.31
CA ILE A 440 -12.31 3.62 1.59
C ILE A 440 -10.84 3.88 1.94
N CYS A 441 -10.24 4.98 1.49
CA CYS A 441 -8.86 5.33 1.76
C CYS A 441 -8.76 6.19 3.03
N GLY A 442 -7.90 5.78 3.96
CA GLY A 442 -7.60 6.54 5.18
C GLY A 442 -6.89 7.87 4.91
N ASP A 443 -6.68 8.64 5.98
CA ASP A 443 -6.04 9.96 5.94
C ASP A 443 -4.61 9.94 6.52
N LEU A 444 -3.96 8.77 6.52
CA LEU A 444 -2.64 8.47 7.14
C LEU A 444 -2.53 8.71 8.65
N THR A 445 -3.54 9.25 9.34
CA THR A 445 -3.46 9.53 10.78
C THR A 445 -3.20 8.30 11.62
N SER A 446 -3.69 7.13 11.18
CA SER A 446 -3.48 5.84 11.87
C SER A 446 -2.00 5.41 11.90
N ALA A 447 -1.14 5.97 11.04
CA ALA A 447 0.29 5.65 11.02
C ALA A 447 1.08 6.31 12.18
N PHE A 448 0.45 7.20 12.95
CA PHE A 448 1.07 8.00 13.99
C PHE A 448 0.54 7.66 15.40
N ASP A 449 1.33 8.01 16.42
CA ASP A 449 0.87 8.18 17.81
C ASP A 449 1.23 9.59 18.29
N PHE A 450 0.26 10.50 18.19
CA PHE A 450 0.43 11.89 18.62
C PHE A 450 0.41 12.08 20.14
N SER A 451 0.00 11.07 20.91
CA SER A 451 0.01 11.14 22.38
C SER A 451 1.42 11.03 22.98
N CYS A 452 2.39 10.65 22.14
CA CYS A 452 3.83 10.50 22.37
C CYS A 452 4.29 10.59 23.84
N LYS A 453 4.23 9.45 24.55
CA LYS A 453 4.83 9.27 25.89
C LYS A 453 6.16 8.54 25.89
N ASP A 454 6.62 8.02 24.74
CA ASP A 454 7.81 7.18 24.64
C ASP A 454 8.87 7.78 23.71
N SER A 455 10.10 7.85 24.21
CA SER A 455 11.27 8.44 23.52
C SER A 455 12.39 7.42 23.27
N ARG A 456 12.12 6.12 23.43
CA ARG A 456 13.15 5.09 23.34
C ARG A 456 13.71 4.93 21.91
N PRO A 457 15.05 4.92 21.72
CA PRO A 457 15.67 4.64 20.42
C PRO A 457 15.41 3.20 19.96
N ALA A 458 15.28 2.98 18.64
CA ALA A 458 15.26 1.65 18.04
C ALA A 458 16.68 1.07 17.94
N ALA A 459 16.83 -0.25 18.09
CA ALA A 459 18.08 -0.97 17.81
C ALA A 459 18.12 -1.38 16.32
N LEU A 460 19.26 -1.19 15.66
CA LEU A 460 19.46 -1.49 14.23
C LEU A 460 20.54 -2.58 14.03
N PRO A 461 20.46 -3.44 12.99
CA PRO A 461 21.47 -4.45 12.67
C PRO A 461 22.74 -3.88 11.99
N GLU A 462 23.84 -4.66 11.97
CA GLU A 462 25.12 -4.36 11.29
C GLU A 462 25.10 -4.78 9.80
N THR A 463 25.87 -4.10 8.95
CA THR A 463 25.59 -3.99 7.49
C THR A 463 26.81 -3.52 6.67
N ASP A 464 27.99 -4.09 6.94
CA ASP A 464 29.30 -3.56 6.53
C ASP A 464 29.66 -3.65 5.01
N GLU A 465 28.80 -4.20 4.14
CA GLU A 465 29.23 -4.67 2.79
C GLU A 465 28.85 -3.80 1.55
N TYR A 466 28.15 -2.66 1.67
CA TYR A 466 27.40 -2.07 0.52
C TYR A 466 27.82 -0.68 0.00
N GLU A 467 29.09 -0.45 -0.36
CA GLU A 467 29.49 0.78 -1.09
C GLU A 467 29.18 0.67 -2.61
N PRO A 468 28.60 1.70 -3.28
CA PRO A 468 28.57 1.76 -4.74
C PRO A 468 30.01 1.70 -5.29
N PRO A 469 30.34 0.70 -6.13
CA PRO A 469 31.72 0.50 -6.58
C PRO A 469 32.20 1.62 -7.53
N ASP A 470 31.29 2.29 -8.22
CA ASP A 470 31.56 3.39 -9.15
C ASP A 470 30.31 4.29 -9.37
N ARG A 471 30.43 5.27 -10.28
CA ARG A 471 29.36 6.22 -10.65
C ARG A 471 28.95 6.08 -12.12
N GLU A 472 29.17 4.92 -12.72
CA GLU A 472 28.85 4.64 -14.12
C GLU A 472 27.52 3.90 -14.24
N ARG A 473 26.85 4.04 -15.40
CA ARG A 473 25.66 3.25 -15.72
C ARG A 473 26.09 1.88 -16.26
N HIS A 474 25.52 0.81 -15.74
CA HIS A 474 25.83 -0.58 -16.14
C HIS A 474 24.69 -1.21 -16.97
N PRO A 475 24.94 -2.28 -17.74
CA PRO A 475 23.90 -3.02 -18.45
C PRO A 475 22.87 -3.66 -17.50
N ASP A 476 21.61 -3.74 -17.94
CA ASP A 476 20.50 -4.32 -17.16
C ASP A 476 20.74 -5.79 -16.77
N TYR A 477 20.39 -6.15 -15.53
CA TYR A 477 20.34 -7.52 -15.02
C TYR A 477 18.92 -8.10 -15.17
N LYS A 478 18.82 -9.31 -15.75
CA LYS A 478 17.55 -10.02 -15.97
C LYS A 478 17.46 -11.26 -15.07
N PRO A 479 16.68 -11.21 -13.97
CA PRO A 479 16.49 -12.34 -13.08
C PRO A 479 15.95 -13.60 -13.77
N THR A 480 16.51 -14.78 -13.46
CA THR A 480 15.99 -16.06 -13.94
C THR A 480 15.27 -16.80 -12.80
N PRO A 481 14.01 -17.25 -12.96
CA PRO A 481 13.33 -18.03 -11.93
C PRO A 481 14.05 -19.35 -11.63
N PRO A 482 14.09 -19.82 -10.36
CA PRO A 482 14.73 -21.08 -10.01
C PRO A 482 14.04 -22.29 -10.69
N ALA A 483 14.81 -23.36 -10.88
CA ALA A 483 14.31 -24.60 -11.48
C ALA A 483 13.18 -25.24 -10.65
N ASP A 484 13.34 -25.22 -9.32
CA ASP A 484 12.42 -25.78 -8.33
C ASP A 484 11.79 -24.66 -7.48
N PRO A 485 10.64 -24.09 -7.88
CA PRO A 485 10.03 -22.97 -7.17
C PRO A 485 9.40 -23.40 -5.85
N ALA A 486 9.63 -22.61 -4.80
CA ALA A 486 8.98 -22.73 -3.50
C ALA A 486 8.53 -21.35 -3.02
N MET A 487 7.43 -21.30 -2.27
CA MET A 487 7.00 -20.04 -1.66
C MET A 487 8.08 -19.52 -0.71
N PRO A 488 8.46 -18.23 -0.81
CA PRO A 488 9.31 -17.61 0.18
C PRO A 488 8.65 -17.65 1.55
N LYS A 489 9.47 -17.74 2.58
CA LYS A 489 9.04 -17.57 3.97
C LYS A 489 9.44 -16.18 4.45
N GLN A 490 8.66 -15.67 5.39
CA GLN A 490 8.87 -14.36 5.98
C GLN A 490 9.83 -14.44 7.18
N GLU A 491 10.52 -13.34 7.49
CA GLU A 491 11.36 -13.25 8.70
C GLU A 491 10.56 -13.60 9.96
N ARG A 492 11.19 -14.32 10.89
CA ARG A 492 10.57 -14.68 12.18
C ARG A 492 10.19 -13.44 12.99
N GLY A 493 9.02 -13.49 13.60
CA GLY A 493 8.60 -12.56 14.65
C GLY A 493 7.33 -11.76 14.30
N LEU A 494 6.76 -11.14 15.32
CA LEU A 494 5.60 -10.27 15.20
C LEU A 494 6.03 -8.80 15.19
N ARG A 495 5.26 -7.97 14.51
CA ARG A 495 5.42 -6.52 14.49
C ARG A 495 4.32 -5.86 15.30
N ARG A 496 4.61 -4.71 15.93
CA ARG A 496 3.55 -3.92 16.59
C ARG A 496 2.61 -3.36 15.54
N ALA A 497 1.30 -3.44 15.75
CA ALA A 497 0.31 -2.92 14.81
C ALA A 497 -0.34 -1.64 15.32
N ARG A 498 -0.53 -0.66 14.42
CA ARG A 498 -1.28 0.56 14.71
C ARG A 498 -2.77 0.25 14.91
N PRO A 499 -3.47 0.94 15.83
CA PRO A 499 -4.90 0.77 16.00
C PRO A 499 -5.64 1.26 14.75
N LEU A 500 -6.61 0.47 14.27
CA LEU A 500 -7.44 0.84 13.12
C LEU A 500 -8.88 1.13 13.54
N LYS A 501 -9.64 1.76 12.65
CA LYS A 501 -11.05 2.13 12.88
C LYS A 501 -12.05 1.09 12.36
N TYR A 502 -11.55 -0.06 11.87
CA TYR A 502 -12.34 -1.10 11.24
C TYR A 502 -13.17 -1.92 12.24
N ALA A 503 -14.45 -2.17 11.90
CA ALA A 503 -15.26 -3.19 12.55
C ALA A 503 -16.16 -3.92 11.52
N PRO A 504 -15.56 -4.49 10.46
CA PRO A 504 -16.31 -5.08 9.36
C PRO A 504 -17.09 -6.31 9.81
N HIS A 505 -18.25 -6.50 9.21
CA HIS A 505 -19.01 -7.74 9.30
C HIS A 505 -19.71 -8.02 7.97
N VAL A 506 -19.75 -9.30 7.64
CA VAL A 506 -20.54 -9.81 6.53
C VAL A 506 -21.31 -11.01 7.03
N ASP A 507 -22.62 -10.98 6.83
CA ASP A 507 -23.52 -12.05 7.25
C ASP A 507 -24.17 -12.71 6.05
N GLY A 508 -24.31 -14.03 6.12
CA GLY A 508 -25.01 -14.83 5.13
C GLY A 508 -26.40 -15.22 5.60
N SER A 509 -27.35 -15.28 4.67
CA SER A 509 -28.65 -15.90 4.91
C SER A 509 -29.13 -16.66 3.68
N VAL A 510 -29.54 -17.90 3.89
CA VAL A 510 -30.26 -18.70 2.89
C VAL A 510 -31.73 -18.24 2.80
N ASP A 511 -32.20 -18.06 1.57
CA ASP A 511 -33.62 -18.03 1.20
C ASP A 511 -33.92 -19.28 0.37
N ALA A 512 -34.38 -20.32 1.06
CA ALA A 512 -34.60 -21.63 0.45
C ALA A 512 -35.79 -21.63 -0.52
N ALA A 513 -36.81 -20.82 -0.26
CA ALA A 513 -37.98 -20.71 -1.11
C ALA A 513 -37.62 -20.06 -2.45
N ALA A 514 -36.76 -19.04 -2.44
CA ALA A 514 -36.29 -18.36 -3.64
C ALA A 514 -35.05 -19.01 -4.29
N GLY A 515 -34.44 -20.02 -3.66
CA GLY A 515 -33.19 -20.65 -4.15
C GLY A 515 -32.00 -19.69 -4.15
N LYS A 516 -31.94 -18.77 -3.18
CA LYS A 516 -31.02 -17.64 -3.14
C LYS A 516 -30.18 -17.63 -1.87
N PHE A 517 -28.96 -17.11 -1.97
CA PHE A 517 -28.10 -16.82 -0.82
C PHE A 517 -27.76 -15.34 -0.81
N THR A 518 -28.05 -14.66 0.30
CA THR A 518 -27.83 -13.23 0.45
C THR A 518 -26.65 -12.97 1.38
N LEU A 519 -25.75 -12.08 0.97
CA LEU A 519 -24.73 -11.49 1.85
C LEU A 519 -25.10 -10.05 2.16
N SER A 520 -25.01 -9.65 3.42
CA SER A 520 -25.07 -8.25 3.85
C SER A 520 -23.72 -7.81 4.37
N PHE A 521 -23.23 -6.67 3.88
CA PHE A 521 -21.91 -6.12 4.13
C PHE A 521 -22.01 -4.82 4.91
N ALA A 522 -21.12 -4.63 5.88
CA ALA A 522 -20.89 -3.37 6.56
C ALA A 522 -19.45 -3.30 7.07
N SER A 523 -18.89 -2.09 7.12
CA SER A 523 -17.52 -1.79 7.56
C SER A 523 -17.40 -1.37 9.03
N GLY A 524 -18.55 -1.09 9.67
CA GLY A 524 -18.64 -0.51 11.01
C GLY A 524 -18.86 0.99 10.97
N ALA A 525 -18.93 1.64 12.15
CA ALA A 525 -19.38 3.03 12.26
C ALA A 525 -18.29 4.09 11.96
N LYS A 526 -17.01 3.70 11.87
CA LYS A 526 -15.88 4.65 11.93
C LYS A 526 -14.96 4.66 10.71
N ALA A 527 -15.03 3.66 9.84
CA ALA A 527 -14.27 3.58 8.59
C ALA A 527 -15.12 2.88 7.54
N GLY A 528 -15.02 3.29 6.27
CA GLY A 528 -15.55 2.52 5.16
C GLY A 528 -14.65 1.33 4.83
N ALA A 529 -15.13 0.44 3.97
CA ALA A 529 -14.36 -0.71 3.51
C ALA A 529 -14.79 -1.15 2.12
N ALA A 530 -13.83 -1.71 1.39
CA ALA A 530 -14.08 -2.50 0.18
C ALA A 530 -14.05 -4.01 0.51
N PHE A 531 -14.84 -4.78 -0.23
CA PHE A 531 -14.90 -6.23 -0.13
C PHE A 531 -14.74 -6.87 -1.50
N HIS A 532 -13.85 -7.85 -1.59
CA HIS A 532 -13.58 -8.63 -2.80
C HIS A 532 -14.13 -10.05 -2.63
N ILE A 533 -15.03 -10.49 -3.52
CA ILE A 533 -15.72 -11.78 -3.40
C ILE A 533 -15.29 -12.70 -4.53
N THR A 534 -14.74 -13.85 -4.16
CA THR A 534 -14.48 -14.98 -5.07
C THR A 534 -15.47 -16.11 -4.83
N SER A 535 -15.55 -17.04 -5.79
CA SER A 535 -16.40 -18.21 -5.69
C SER A 535 -15.64 -19.48 -6.02
N GLY A 536 -15.83 -20.53 -5.20
CA GLY A 536 -15.29 -21.86 -5.48
C GLY A 536 -16.13 -22.67 -6.47
N ASN A 537 -17.35 -22.22 -6.79
CA ASN A 537 -18.29 -22.95 -7.64
C ASN A 537 -18.96 -22.09 -8.73
N ARG A 538 -18.45 -20.88 -8.98
CA ARG A 538 -18.91 -19.96 -10.02
C ARG A 538 -17.74 -19.25 -10.68
N THR A 539 -17.87 -18.97 -11.97
CA THR A 539 -16.84 -18.32 -12.79
C THR A 539 -17.21 -16.89 -13.22
N ASP A 540 -18.40 -16.43 -12.89
CA ASP A 540 -18.92 -15.10 -13.24
C ASP A 540 -18.55 -14.01 -12.23
N GLY A 541 -17.80 -14.37 -11.18
CA GLY A 541 -17.09 -13.44 -10.32
C GLY A 541 -15.74 -12.99 -10.92
N PRO A 542 -14.90 -12.30 -10.12
CA PRO A 542 -15.19 -11.83 -8.77
C PRO A 542 -16.18 -10.67 -8.74
N TRP A 543 -16.68 -10.35 -7.55
CA TRP A 543 -17.55 -9.19 -7.29
C TRP A 543 -16.91 -8.25 -6.27
N MET A 544 -17.16 -6.96 -6.43
CA MET A 544 -16.59 -5.90 -5.58
C MET A 544 -17.71 -5.13 -4.88
N TYR A 545 -17.56 -4.92 -3.57
CA TYR A 545 -18.53 -4.12 -2.82
C TYR A 545 -17.85 -3.03 -2.02
N THR A 546 -18.54 -1.92 -1.84
CA THR A 546 -18.06 -0.81 -1.02
C THR A 546 -19.15 -0.34 -0.07
N THR A 547 -18.75 -0.11 1.18
CA THR A 547 -19.61 0.47 2.22
C THR A 547 -18.90 1.65 2.87
N GLU A 548 -19.55 2.81 2.89
CA GLU A 548 -19.17 3.92 3.76
C GLU A 548 -19.28 3.51 5.23
N ALA A 549 -18.55 4.23 6.08
CA ALA A 549 -18.72 4.15 7.52
C ALA A 549 -20.20 4.34 7.91
N GLY A 550 -20.72 3.42 8.72
CA GLY A 550 -22.07 3.44 9.25
C GLY A 550 -23.16 2.99 8.26
N LYS A 551 -22.82 2.64 7.02
CA LYS A 551 -23.77 2.12 6.03
C LYS A 551 -23.61 0.62 5.83
N SER A 552 -24.63 0.02 5.23
CA SER A 552 -24.64 -1.38 4.85
C SER A 552 -25.21 -1.56 3.46
N ILE A 553 -24.77 -2.61 2.76
CA ILE A 553 -25.35 -3.02 1.48
C ILE A 553 -25.60 -4.52 1.47
N ALA A 554 -26.50 -5.00 0.63
CA ALA A 554 -26.76 -6.43 0.48
C ALA A 554 -26.84 -6.83 -0.99
N ASP A 555 -26.44 -8.08 -1.25
CA ASP A 555 -26.57 -8.69 -2.56
C ASP A 555 -26.86 -10.18 -2.49
N THR A 556 -27.40 -10.71 -3.58
CA THR A 556 -28.01 -12.03 -3.58
C THR A 556 -27.58 -12.87 -4.78
N TRP A 557 -27.03 -14.04 -4.51
CA TRP A 557 -26.62 -15.02 -5.50
C TRP A 557 -27.73 -16.04 -5.73
N ASN A 558 -28.17 -16.13 -6.99
CA ASN A 558 -29.05 -17.22 -7.42
C ASN A 558 -28.25 -18.52 -7.51
N SER A 559 -28.60 -19.51 -6.69
CA SER A 559 -27.90 -20.79 -6.65
C SER A 559 -28.29 -21.75 -7.77
N ALA A 560 -29.25 -21.40 -8.62
CA ALA A 560 -29.50 -22.15 -9.85
C ALA A 560 -28.25 -22.21 -10.73
N TYR A 561 -27.40 -21.18 -10.70
CA TYR A 561 -26.11 -21.15 -11.42
C TYR A 561 -25.03 -22.07 -10.81
N SER A 562 -25.31 -22.68 -9.67
CA SER A 562 -24.38 -23.49 -8.87
C SER A 562 -25.09 -24.72 -8.27
N ASN A 563 -26.04 -25.31 -9.01
CA ASN A 563 -26.75 -26.54 -8.66
C ASN A 563 -27.41 -26.54 -7.26
N GLY A 564 -27.92 -25.39 -6.83
CA GLY A 564 -28.56 -25.21 -5.52
C GLY A 564 -27.58 -25.12 -4.35
N SER A 565 -26.33 -24.75 -4.61
CA SER A 565 -25.27 -24.56 -3.60
C SER A 565 -24.63 -23.17 -3.68
N TYR A 566 -23.88 -22.79 -2.66
CA TYR A 566 -23.06 -21.57 -2.63
C TYR A 566 -21.69 -21.91 -2.04
N ASP A 567 -20.67 -21.22 -2.53
CA ASP A 567 -19.27 -21.38 -2.12
C ASP A 567 -18.57 -20.03 -2.34
N LEU A 568 -18.76 -19.09 -1.40
CA LEU A 568 -18.34 -17.69 -1.54
C LEU A 568 -17.32 -17.33 -0.47
N THR A 569 -16.20 -16.73 -0.89
CA THR A 569 -15.19 -16.16 0.01
C THR A 569 -15.18 -14.66 -0.14
N VAL A 570 -15.27 -13.94 0.98
CA VAL A 570 -15.23 -12.49 1.05
C VAL A 570 -13.92 -12.08 1.72
N HIS A 571 -13.11 -11.30 1.02
CA HIS A 571 -11.91 -10.65 1.55
C HIS A 571 -12.23 -9.18 1.84
N GLY A 572 -11.67 -8.66 2.93
CA GLY A 572 -11.79 -7.25 3.33
C GLY A 572 -10.50 -6.73 3.96
N PRO A 573 -10.54 -5.53 4.57
CA PRO A 573 -9.34 -4.90 5.12
C PRO A 573 -8.75 -5.66 6.31
N ASN A 574 -7.46 -5.42 6.59
CA ASN A 574 -6.73 -5.96 7.74
C ASN A 574 -6.93 -7.47 7.99
N GLY A 575 -6.75 -8.28 6.93
CA GLY A 575 -6.84 -9.74 7.01
C GLY A 575 -8.25 -10.30 7.24
N PHE A 576 -9.30 -9.48 7.09
CA PHE A 576 -10.69 -9.90 7.21
C PHE A 576 -11.06 -10.91 6.12
N VAL A 577 -11.56 -12.08 6.54
CA VAL A 577 -12.11 -13.09 5.65
C VAL A 577 -13.43 -13.63 6.19
N ARG A 578 -14.40 -13.84 5.29
CA ARG A 578 -15.61 -14.63 5.55
C ARG A 578 -15.76 -15.70 4.49
N TYR A 579 -15.98 -16.93 4.89
CA TYR A 579 -16.24 -18.03 3.96
C TYR A 579 -17.60 -18.64 4.21
N PHE A 580 -18.41 -18.76 3.15
CA PHE A 580 -19.76 -19.31 3.20
C PHE A 580 -19.87 -20.46 2.21
N LYS A 581 -20.06 -21.68 2.71
CA LYS A 581 -20.33 -22.87 1.91
C LYS A 581 -21.59 -23.57 2.39
N GLY A 582 -22.41 -24.06 1.47
CA GLY A 582 -23.61 -24.85 1.82
C GLY A 582 -24.59 -25.03 0.66
N SER A 583 -25.79 -25.51 1.00
CA SER A 583 -26.91 -25.63 0.06
C SER A 583 -28.02 -24.64 0.37
N ASN A 584 -28.70 -24.15 -0.66
CA ASN A 584 -29.88 -23.28 -0.56
C ASN A 584 -31.21 -24.05 -0.61
N LYS A 585 -31.20 -25.37 -0.43
CA LYS A 585 -32.42 -26.19 -0.59
C LYS A 585 -33.29 -26.25 0.67
N THR A 586 -32.72 -25.97 1.84
CA THR A 586 -33.42 -26.05 3.12
C THR A 586 -32.97 -24.91 4.03
N ALA A 587 -33.89 -24.43 4.86
CA ALA A 587 -33.53 -23.54 5.95
C ALA A 587 -32.73 -24.31 7.01
N GLY A 588 -31.71 -23.69 7.58
CA GLY A 588 -30.80 -24.35 8.50
C GLY A 588 -30.15 -23.37 9.48
N PRO A 589 -29.03 -23.77 10.11
CA PRO A 589 -28.28 -22.86 10.98
C PRO A 589 -27.68 -21.70 10.18
N GLU A 590 -27.67 -20.52 10.78
CA GLU A 590 -26.88 -19.37 10.35
C GLU A 590 -25.99 -18.90 11.51
N VAL A 591 -24.85 -18.30 11.16
CA VAL A 591 -23.88 -17.81 12.13
C VAL A 591 -23.47 -16.40 11.76
N THR A 592 -23.55 -15.49 12.73
CA THR A 592 -23.00 -14.14 12.62
C THR A 592 -21.86 -13.97 13.61
N ALA A 593 -20.92 -13.08 13.30
CA ALA A 593 -19.77 -12.79 14.15
C ALA A 593 -19.66 -11.28 14.37
N ARG A 594 -19.45 -10.86 15.63
CA ARG A 594 -19.33 -9.44 16.02
C ARG A 594 -18.24 -9.24 17.06
N HIS A 595 -17.52 -8.12 16.98
CA HIS A 595 -16.56 -7.72 18.01
C HIS A 595 -17.29 -7.50 19.35
N LYS A 596 -16.67 -7.93 20.45
CA LYS A 596 -17.18 -7.78 21.82
C LYS A 596 -16.03 -7.49 22.78
N GLY A 597 -15.76 -6.21 23.03
CA GLY A 597 -14.57 -5.81 23.77
C GLY A 597 -13.30 -6.21 23.00
N ASP A 598 -12.46 -7.04 23.63
CA ASP A 598 -11.25 -7.60 23.02
C ASP A 598 -11.49 -8.96 22.32
N ASP A 599 -12.72 -9.46 22.40
CA ASP A 599 -13.11 -10.80 21.96
C ASP A 599 -14.06 -10.75 20.75
N ILE A 600 -14.45 -11.92 20.26
CA ILE A 600 -15.48 -12.07 19.23
C ILE A 600 -16.65 -12.91 19.73
N GLU A 601 -17.87 -12.44 19.48
CA GLU A 601 -19.11 -13.16 19.77
C GLU A 601 -19.68 -13.76 18.49
N LEU A 602 -19.88 -15.08 18.50
CA LEU A 602 -20.65 -15.81 17.52
C LEU A 602 -22.10 -15.90 17.98
N THR A 603 -23.04 -15.55 17.11
CA THR A 603 -24.47 -15.82 17.32
C THR A 603 -24.92 -16.89 16.34
N PHE A 604 -25.34 -18.03 16.87
CA PHE A 604 -25.91 -19.14 16.11
C PHE A 604 -27.43 -19.02 16.14
N THR A 605 -28.07 -19.10 14.98
CA THR A 605 -29.54 -19.10 14.86
C THR A 605 -29.97 -20.30 14.05
N ASN A 606 -30.97 -21.04 14.50
CA ASN A 606 -31.46 -22.20 13.77
C ASN A 606 -32.83 -21.93 13.15
N LYS A 607 -32.86 -21.71 11.84
CA LYS A 607 -34.09 -21.52 11.07
C LYS A 607 -34.70 -22.83 10.56
N GLY A 608 -34.08 -23.97 10.87
CA GLY A 608 -34.55 -25.30 10.49
C GLY A 608 -35.61 -25.86 11.43
N THR A 609 -35.97 -27.13 11.22
CA THR A 609 -37.03 -27.83 11.96
C THR A 609 -36.52 -28.82 13.01
N THR A 610 -35.22 -29.09 13.04
CA THR A 610 -34.58 -30.00 14.01
C THR A 610 -33.49 -29.29 14.80
N SER A 611 -33.16 -29.80 15.99
CA SER A 611 -32.01 -29.29 16.74
C SER A 611 -30.72 -29.62 16.02
N VAL A 612 -29.78 -28.67 16.00
CA VAL A 612 -28.48 -28.82 15.31
C VAL A 612 -27.33 -28.64 16.30
N ARG A 613 -26.24 -29.41 16.12
CA ARG A 613 -25.01 -29.24 16.89
C ARG A 613 -23.93 -28.64 16.01
N LEU A 614 -23.54 -27.41 16.33
CA LEU A 614 -22.51 -26.66 15.64
C LEU A 614 -21.17 -26.85 16.35
N LYS A 615 -20.13 -27.25 15.60
CA LYS A 615 -18.75 -27.38 16.08
C LYS A 615 -17.96 -26.15 15.65
N ILE A 616 -17.19 -25.58 16.57
CA ILE A 616 -16.36 -24.39 16.36
C ILE A 616 -14.90 -24.83 16.53
N ALA A 617 -14.09 -24.65 15.48
CA ALA A 617 -12.65 -24.84 15.49
C ALA A 617 -11.94 -23.50 15.34
N ASN A 618 -10.82 -23.30 16.04
CA ASN A 618 -10.02 -22.07 15.96
C ASN A 618 -8.67 -22.37 15.29
N GLY A 619 -8.34 -21.65 14.24
CA GLY A 619 -7.09 -21.75 13.48
C GLY A 619 -5.85 -21.37 14.29
N TYR A 620 -6.01 -20.63 15.39
CA TYR A 620 -4.94 -20.34 16.36
C TYR A 620 -4.77 -21.43 17.43
N GLY A 621 -5.49 -22.55 17.31
CA GLY A 621 -5.43 -23.68 18.24
C GLY A 621 -6.48 -23.61 19.35
N GLY A 622 -6.34 -24.50 20.34
CA GLY A 622 -7.32 -24.69 21.42
C GLY A 622 -8.28 -25.86 21.18
N ARG A 623 -9.09 -26.19 22.19
CA ARG A 623 -10.08 -27.29 22.09
C ARG A 623 -11.30 -26.81 21.30
N PRO A 624 -11.82 -27.60 20.34
CA PRO A 624 -13.05 -27.25 19.66
C PRO A 624 -14.21 -27.10 20.64
N ALA A 625 -15.01 -26.05 20.46
CA ALA A 625 -16.24 -25.84 21.22
C ALA A 625 -17.44 -26.38 20.43
N THR A 626 -18.56 -26.62 21.13
CA THR A 626 -19.82 -26.98 20.47
C THR A 626 -20.98 -26.21 21.05
N ALA A 627 -21.93 -25.80 20.20
CA ALA A 627 -23.19 -25.20 20.58
C ALA A 627 -24.35 -26.01 20.00
N THR A 628 -25.35 -26.33 20.83
CA THR A 628 -26.60 -26.94 20.36
C THR A 628 -27.68 -25.88 20.28
N VAL A 629 -28.35 -25.79 19.14
CA VAL A 629 -29.36 -24.76 18.88
C VAL A 629 -30.67 -25.44 18.46
N ARG A 630 -31.72 -25.25 19.26
CA ARG A 630 -33.06 -25.80 18.97
C ARG A 630 -33.72 -25.03 17.81
N PRO A 631 -34.72 -25.62 17.13
CA PRO A 631 -35.48 -24.91 16.10
C PRO A 631 -36.04 -23.59 16.61
N GLY A 632 -35.81 -22.49 15.88
CA GLY A 632 -36.27 -21.15 16.24
C GLY A 632 -35.44 -20.43 17.31
N ASP A 633 -34.51 -21.11 17.98
CA ASP A 633 -33.67 -20.52 19.01
C ASP A 633 -32.41 -19.84 18.43
N SER A 634 -31.83 -18.96 19.25
CA SER A 634 -30.49 -18.41 19.05
C SER A 634 -29.61 -18.64 20.28
N VAL A 635 -28.35 -18.99 20.07
CA VAL A 635 -27.34 -19.17 21.12
C VAL A 635 -26.14 -18.28 20.82
N ARG A 636 -25.61 -17.61 21.86
CA ARG A 636 -24.40 -16.79 21.76
C ARG A 636 -23.21 -17.51 22.37
N HIS A 637 -22.04 -17.36 21.77
CA HIS A 637 -20.78 -17.89 22.26
C HIS A 637 -19.68 -16.85 22.06
N THR A 638 -19.04 -16.44 23.15
CA THR A 638 -17.88 -15.55 23.10
C THR A 638 -16.61 -16.39 23.04
N VAL A 639 -15.73 -16.09 22.09
CA VAL A 639 -14.42 -16.70 21.95
C VAL A 639 -13.38 -15.73 22.49
N ASP A 640 -12.67 -16.15 23.53
CA ASP A 640 -11.54 -15.41 24.10
C ASP A 640 -10.39 -15.32 23.07
N LEU A 641 -9.92 -14.11 22.82
CA LEU A 641 -8.84 -13.84 21.85
C LEU A 641 -7.54 -13.37 22.51
N GLN A 642 -7.42 -13.47 23.85
CA GLN A 642 -6.21 -13.05 24.55
C GLN A 642 -4.96 -13.79 24.02
N GLY A 643 -5.06 -15.12 23.84
CA GLY A 643 -3.96 -15.97 23.37
C GLY A 643 -3.53 -15.69 21.92
N SER A 644 -4.47 -15.28 21.08
CA SER A 644 -4.24 -14.93 19.67
C SER A 644 -4.06 -13.43 19.45
N ARG A 645 -3.92 -12.65 20.53
CA ARG A 645 -3.67 -11.20 20.47
C ARG A 645 -4.74 -10.45 19.67
N ARG A 646 -6.02 -10.78 19.89
CA ARG A 646 -7.21 -10.24 19.20
C ARG A 646 -7.40 -10.67 17.75
N TRP A 647 -6.57 -11.58 17.24
CA TRP A 647 -6.83 -12.24 15.97
C TRP A 647 -7.76 -13.44 16.14
N TYR A 648 -8.59 -13.70 15.14
CA TYR A 648 -9.51 -14.84 15.15
C TYR A 648 -9.53 -15.52 13.78
N ASP A 649 -9.68 -16.84 13.77
CA ASP A 649 -9.91 -17.65 12.57
C ASP A 649 -10.78 -18.85 12.96
N LEU A 650 -12.09 -18.68 12.86
CA LEU A 650 -13.08 -19.57 13.42
C LEU A 650 -13.82 -20.30 12.31
N THR A 651 -13.70 -21.62 12.26
CA THR A 651 -14.47 -22.47 11.34
C THR A 651 -15.62 -23.12 12.09
N VAL A 652 -16.84 -22.95 11.58
CA VAL A 652 -18.06 -23.55 12.11
C VAL A 652 -18.62 -24.56 11.12
N THR A 653 -18.84 -25.78 11.59
CA THR A 653 -19.52 -26.86 10.86
C THR A 653 -20.69 -27.40 11.67
N THR A 654 -21.57 -28.18 11.06
CA THR A 654 -22.75 -28.77 11.72
C THR A 654 -22.86 -30.26 11.43
N ASP A 655 -23.48 -31.02 12.34
CA ASP A 655 -23.80 -32.44 12.15
C ASP A 655 -25.00 -32.68 11.23
N ALA A 656 -25.83 -31.66 11.01
CA ALA A 656 -27.04 -31.75 10.19
C ALA A 656 -26.80 -31.68 8.68
N ASP A 657 -25.72 -31.03 8.23
CA ASP A 657 -25.36 -30.88 6.82
C ASP A 657 -23.84 -30.85 6.65
N PRO A 658 -23.22 -31.87 6.04
CA PRO A 658 -21.77 -31.92 5.83
C PRO A 658 -21.27 -30.85 4.83
N LYS A 659 -22.17 -30.20 4.07
CA LYS A 659 -21.81 -29.12 3.14
C LYS A 659 -21.77 -27.75 3.82
N PHE A 660 -22.37 -27.62 5.00
CA PHE A 660 -22.43 -26.35 5.73
C PHE A 660 -21.07 -26.02 6.34
N LEU A 661 -20.53 -24.88 5.94
CA LEU A 661 -19.32 -24.32 6.54
C LEU A 661 -19.44 -22.80 6.60
N ARG A 662 -19.04 -22.24 7.74
CA ARG A 662 -18.79 -20.81 7.93
C ARG A 662 -17.36 -20.62 8.43
N ARG A 663 -16.56 -19.76 7.81
CA ARG A 663 -15.26 -19.31 8.36
C ARG A 663 -15.33 -17.83 8.65
N PHE A 664 -14.85 -17.43 9.82
CA PHE A 664 -14.74 -16.04 10.25
C PHE A 664 -13.30 -15.77 10.64
N ALA A 665 -12.59 -14.95 9.88
CA ALA A 665 -11.23 -14.53 10.23
C ALA A 665 -11.03 -13.01 10.19
N GLY A 666 -10.12 -12.50 11.00
CA GLY A 666 -9.78 -11.08 11.07
C GLY A 666 -9.19 -10.69 12.43
N HIS A 667 -9.19 -9.39 12.71
CA HIS A 667 -8.68 -8.81 13.95
C HIS A 667 -9.74 -7.93 14.62
N VAL A 668 -9.83 -8.00 15.96
CA VAL A 668 -10.71 -7.13 16.75
C VAL A 668 -10.00 -5.82 17.06
N GLU A 669 -10.45 -4.74 16.40
CA GLU A 669 -10.01 -3.37 16.70
C GLU A 669 -10.73 -2.81 17.92
N ASN A 670 -9.95 -2.27 18.86
CA ASN A 670 -10.44 -1.66 20.10
C ASN A 670 -9.86 -0.25 20.34
N GLY A 671 -9.18 0.33 19.34
CA GLY A 671 -8.51 1.62 19.44
C GLY A 671 -7.16 1.61 20.18
N ARG A 672 -6.65 0.44 20.59
CA ARG A 672 -5.32 0.28 21.19
C ARG A 672 -4.35 -0.43 20.23
N PRO A 673 -3.05 -0.14 20.31
CA PRO A 673 -2.04 -0.88 19.56
C PRO A 673 -2.17 -2.40 19.71
N GLY A 674 -1.85 -3.12 18.63
CA GLY A 674 -1.89 -4.57 18.55
C GLY A 674 -0.57 -5.17 18.11
N VAL A 675 -0.65 -6.37 17.53
CA VAL A 675 0.46 -7.01 16.83
C VAL A 675 -0.03 -7.57 15.51
N SER A 676 0.90 -7.76 14.56
CA SER A 676 0.66 -8.48 13.32
C SER A 676 0.12 -9.89 13.56
N ASP A 677 -0.50 -10.45 12.53
CA ASP A 677 -1.17 -11.75 12.61
C ASP A 677 -0.21 -12.88 13.05
N PRO A 678 -0.48 -13.58 14.18
CA PRO A 678 0.35 -14.69 14.65
C PRO A 678 0.40 -15.90 13.72
N ALA A 679 -0.50 -15.98 12.73
CA ALA A 679 -0.54 -17.07 11.74
C ALA A 679 0.33 -16.81 10.51
N ILE A 680 1.03 -15.66 10.44
CA ILE A 680 2.02 -15.40 9.38
C ILE A 680 3.04 -16.53 9.34
N ILE A 681 3.24 -17.11 8.16
CA ILE A 681 4.20 -18.19 7.94
C ILE A 681 5.61 -17.61 7.90
N THR A 682 6.47 -18.06 8.82
CA THR A 682 7.86 -17.60 8.92
C THR A 682 8.84 -18.75 8.70
N ASP A 683 10.12 -18.40 8.50
CA ASP A 683 11.26 -19.33 8.51
C ASP A 683 11.33 -20.22 9.75
#